data_AF-A0A660Y1K1-F1
#
_entry.id   AF-A0A660Y1K1-F1
#
_cell.length_a   1.000
_cell.length_b   1.000
_cell.length_c   1.000
_cell.angle_alpha   90.00
_cell.angle_beta   90.00
_cell.angle_gamma   90.00
#
_symmetry.space_group_name_H-M   'P 1'
#
loop_
_entity.id
_entity.type
_entity.pdbx_description
1 polymer ?
#
loop_
_entity_poly.entity_id
_entity_poly.type
_entity_poly.pdbx_seq_one_letter_code
_entity_poly.pdbx_strand_id
1 'polypeptide(L)'
;MKFGEAKMGRLIKVLVDRSRDRSCAGGIARFEPDDVYRTTDNGRALGRDVLKRYHMIVISGHSPLAHSDEEAEAVVRFVEEGGGLLLAMNLGRFLRDVGGDPEGSAVNRMGSRFGVRFFLPKEVGHDHTLVRGFPEDEVELVEHELWRGLGIGYLHLSRCCGVEGPEGAKVLLRHKGTGTPVALCFGFGRGRVMVIGDTKLLDERGPACGPLLDWLSAGAEPEDGEVPDEVPPDEAICEREGTTVHYVPFVEDRVGKSLEVLRKVLEEFNRSFGKDLSLPEVVEVVPSTMTEVSYVRGDGSWGVSLGALPSEPKLAFCVGVMLYDMFFWKVRDVFILSGLLEGTLRIYLGTKAMRALGFDDEAEEMYGAFVKWLGEDPEGRSDFARMGWWWDERRIPQGVRIWRELEEKYGHLLPKLMEEFPKDPRKGVPSVPFTDLDVMVWTMSRAVGEDLFPWFAGMGVTVHPLPPKDRDSPEFGAEVRRYLDGIFRDPRKETSERLEALEGMWEMDERSPEELASMLESEDPYEVAYSALKLARASDRRAREVLRRLLKKEDEGLRALSALALVRMGEREFASLLAGLAEGQDLRFRLDAGYALRRVGHEGGGRFQLSALKEARTDVVHRGFLQVRNEVDGYLVNEVWSRFEPFHFPGNIHVSSVYVGWVGTVRQYRRKGLARETMGRVVDHPAVRGCSCKRLHTGTRNVAHALYRSYGFVDLRIYTRYWKKLEGPEMVRPLEGVVVRGYAAGDGVAM
;
A
#
# COMPACT_ATOMS: atom_id res chain seq x y z
N MET A 1 -9.35 14.90 -21.56
CA MET A 1 -9.99 16.09 -20.96
C MET A 1 -9.33 17.33 -21.56
N LYS A 2 -10.09 18.24 -22.18
CA LYS A 2 -9.61 19.61 -22.31
C LYS A 2 -9.83 20.23 -20.94
N PHE A 3 -8.74 20.49 -20.20
CA PHE A 3 -8.81 21.44 -19.10
C PHE A 3 -9.48 22.69 -19.67
N GLY A 4 -10.55 23.16 -19.01
CA GLY A 4 -11.23 24.37 -19.43
C GLY A 4 -10.19 25.46 -19.63
N GLU A 5 -10.40 26.34 -20.61
CA GLU A 5 -9.59 27.52 -20.82
C GLU A 5 -9.45 28.25 -19.48
N ALA A 6 -8.35 27.98 -18.78
CA ALA A 6 -7.93 28.74 -17.63
C ALA A 6 -7.80 30.16 -18.17
N LYS A 7 -8.45 31.12 -17.50
CA LYS A 7 -8.08 32.52 -17.67
C LYS A 7 -6.58 32.59 -17.47
N MET A 8 -5.86 32.77 -18.56
CA MET A 8 -4.42 33.01 -18.56
C MET A 8 -4.18 34.20 -17.62
N GLY A 9 -3.55 33.98 -16.45
CA GLY A 9 -2.97 35.07 -15.66
C GLY A 9 -3.50 35.35 -14.24
N ARG A 10 -3.78 34.35 -13.38
CA ARG A 10 -3.85 34.61 -11.92
C ARG A 10 -3.21 33.48 -11.10
N LEU A 11 -2.13 33.80 -10.39
CA LEU A 11 -1.47 32.93 -9.42
C LEU A 11 -2.29 32.87 -8.11
N ILE A 12 -2.76 31.69 -7.74
CA ILE A 12 -3.54 31.43 -6.52
C ILE A 12 -2.58 31.09 -5.38
N LYS A 13 -2.39 32.05 -4.47
CA LYS A 13 -1.65 31.90 -3.22
C LYS A 13 -2.50 31.15 -2.17
N VAL A 14 -2.03 30.00 -1.67
CA VAL A 14 -2.72 29.13 -0.70
C VAL A 14 -1.87 28.99 0.55
N LEU A 15 -2.42 29.32 1.72
CA LEU A 15 -1.77 29.02 3.01
C LEU A 15 -2.27 27.68 3.53
N VAL A 16 -1.38 26.72 3.77
CA VAL A 16 -1.72 25.42 4.36
C VAL A 16 -1.24 25.42 5.80
N ASP A 17 -2.18 25.55 6.74
CA ASP A 17 -1.85 25.57 8.17
C ASP A 17 -1.61 24.16 8.70
N ARG A 18 -0.35 23.88 9.05
CA ARG A 18 0.11 22.63 9.67
C ARG A 18 0.77 22.89 11.02
N SER A 19 0.54 24.07 11.59
CA SER A 19 1.09 24.51 12.89
C SER A 19 0.54 23.71 14.07
N ARG A 20 -0.69 23.19 13.96
CA ARG A 20 -1.35 22.36 14.99
C ARG A 20 -1.41 20.88 14.63
N ASP A 21 -1.23 20.54 13.35
CA ASP A 21 -1.21 19.16 12.88
C ASP A 21 -0.36 18.98 11.62
N ARG A 22 0.78 18.29 11.75
CA ARG A 22 1.68 17.92 10.66
C ARG A 22 1.30 16.60 10.00
N SER A 23 0.33 15.85 10.51
CA SER A 23 -0.05 14.56 9.91
C SER A 23 -0.92 14.69 8.66
N CYS A 24 -1.48 15.87 8.40
CA CYS A 24 -2.46 16.10 7.33
C CYS A 24 -2.04 17.21 6.35
N ALA A 25 -2.73 17.29 5.22
CA ALA A 25 -2.59 18.33 4.18
C ALA A 25 -1.19 18.50 3.53
N GLY A 26 -0.25 17.59 3.79
CA GLY A 26 1.08 17.63 3.17
C GLY A 26 1.10 17.43 1.65
N GLY A 27 0.01 16.91 1.08
CA GLY A 27 -0.23 16.87 -0.37
C GLY A 27 -0.55 18.25 -0.94
N ILE A 28 -1.39 19.04 -0.26
CA ILE A 28 -1.73 20.41 -0.68
C ILE A 28 -0.58 21.37 -0.45
N ALA A 29 0.20 21.20 0.62
CA ALA A 29 1.39 22.02 0.87
C ALA A 29 2.44 21.95 -0.27
N ARG A 30 2.32 20.96 -1.16
CA ARG A 30 3.17 20.74 -2.33
C ARG A 30 2.31 20.55 -3.59
N PHE A 31 1.21 21.29 -3.67
CA PHE A 31 0.25 21.18 -4.78
C PHE A 31 0.83 21.83 -6.04
N GLU A 32 0.66 21.14 -7.17
CA GLU A 32 1.11 21.58 -8.48
C GLU A 32 -0.12 21.85 -9.38
N PRO A 33 -0.01 22.71 -10.40
CA PRO A 33 1.23 23.32 -10.90
C PRO A 33 1.59 24.67 -10.26
N ASP A 34 2.89 24.93 -10.10
CA ASP A 34 3.41 26.07 -9.32
C ASP A 34 3.18 27.44 -9.99
N ASP A 35 2.86 27.46 -11.29
CA ASP A 35 2.47 28.68 -12.03
C ASP A 35 0.99 29.04 -11.87
N VAL A 36 0.18 28.12 -11.34
CA VAL A 36 -1.23 28.36 -11.00
C VAL A 36 -1.40 28.46 -9.50
N TYR A 37 -0.75 27.59 -8.72
CA TYR A 37 -0.89 27.54 -7.26
C TYR A 37 0.46 27.79 -6.59
N ARG A 38 0.52 28.82 -5.73
CA ARG A 38 1.67 29.05 -4.84
C ARG A 38 1.27 28.66 -3.43
N THR A 39 1.72 27.51 -2.96
CA THR A 39 1.33 26.97 -1.65
C THR A 39 2.40 27.21 -0.60
N THR A 40 2.00 27.62 0.60
CA THR A 40 2.89 27.83 1.75
C THR A 40 2.55 26.83 2.85
N ASP A 41 3.51 25.98 3.24
CA ASP A 41 3.41 25.13 4.43
C ASP A 41 3.67 25.97 5.69
N ASN A 42 2.65 26.19 6.51
CA ASN A 42 2.75 27.05 7.69
C ASN A 42 2.89 26.25 8.99
N GLY A 43 4.01 26.46 9.69
CA GLY A 43 4.29 25.90 11.01
C GLY A 43 4.06 26.86 12.19
N ARG A 44 3.66 28.12 11.95
CA ARG A 44 3.53 29.15 13.00
C ARG A 44 2.08 29.51 13.32
N ALA A 45 1.90 30.23 14.43
CA ALA A 45 0.60 30.79 14.79
C ALA A 45 0.05 31.71 13.68
N LEU A 46 -1.27 31.67 13.50
CA LEU A 46 -1.94 32.45 12.47
C LEU A 46 -2.06 33.92 12.87
N GLY A 47 -2.00 34.80 11.87
CA GLY A 47 -2.12 36.24 12.09
C GLY A 47 -2.63 36.96 10.86
N ARG A 48 -3.27 38.11 11.07
CA ARG A 48 -3.86 38.93 10.00
C ARG A 48 -2.84 39.33 8.94
N ASP A 49 -1.65 39.74 9.37
CA ASP A 49 -0.60 40.21 8.46
C ASP A 49 -0.08 39.12 7.52
N VAL A 50 -0.20 37.85 7.95
CA VAL A 50 0.10 36.70 7.11
C VAL A 50 -1.08 36.43 6.17
N LEU A 51 -2.29 36.29 6.71
CA LEU A 51 -3.49 35.88 5.96
C LEU A 51 -3.82 36.80 4.77
N LYS A 52 -3.65 38.12 4.91
CA LYS A 52 -3.93 39.10 3.85
C LYS A 52 -3.12 38.92 2.56
N ARG A 53 -2.06 38.12 2.58
CA ARG A 53 -1.23 37.78 1.41
C ARG A 53 -1.75 36.57 0.63
N TYR A 54 -2.78 35.89 1.12
CA TYR A 54 -3.27 34.64 0.55
C TYR A 54 -4.71 34.78 0.05
N HIS A 55 -5.07 33.95 -0.94
CA HIS A 55 -6.45 33.86 -1.41
C HIS A 55 -7.30 33.00 -0.48
N MET A 56 -6.67 32.01 0.15
CA MET A 56 -7.35 31.06 1.02
C MET A 56 -6.41 30.48 2.06
N ILE A 57 -7.01 29.88 3.09
CA ILE A 57 -6.35 29.05 4.08
C ILE A 57 -6.97 27.65 4.11
N VAL A 58 -6.12 26.63 4.23
CA VAL A 58 -6.49 25.24 4.49
C VAL A 58 -6.14 24.90 5.93
N ILE A 59 -7.13 24.50 6.72
CA ILE A 59 -6.94 23.98 8.08
C ILE A 59 -7.48 22.55 8.09
N SER A 60 -6.56 21.58 8.19
CA SER A 60 -6.93 20.17 8.16
C SER A 60 -6.12 19.37 9.15
N GLY A 61 -6.81 18.48 9.89
CA GLY A 61 -6.14 17.61 10.83
C GLY A 61 -7.07 16.94 11.83
N HIS A 62 -6.44 16.27 12.77
CA HIS A 62 -7.01 15.54 13.89
C HIS A 62 -6.43 16.06 15.22
N SER A 63 -5.98 17.31 15.27
CA SER A 63 -5.32 17.84 16.47
C SER A 63 -6.29 18.25 17.56
N PRO A 64 -5.98 17.99 18.85
CA PRO A 64 -6.67 18.59 19.99
C PRO A 64 -6.11 19.97 20.35
N LEU A 65 -5.07 20.49 19.67
CA LEU A 65 -4.44 21.77 19.98
C LEU A 65 -5.24 22.92 19.35
N ALA A 66 -5.84 23.78 20.18
CA ALA A 66 -6.64 24.89 19.68
C ALA A 66 -5.79 25.97 19.02
N HIS A 67 -6.35 26.62 18.01
CA HIS A 67 -5.99 28.00 17.67
C HIS A 67 -6.47 28.92 18.80
N SER A 68 -5.69 29.95 19.14
CA SER A 68 -6.12 30.95 20.12
C SER A 68 -7.34 31.73 19.63
N ASP A 69 -8.02 32.46 20.52
CA ASP A 69 -9.15 33.31 20.12
C ASP A 69 -8.72 34.38 19.11
N GLU A 70 -7.51 34.93 19.23
CA GLU A 70 -6.93 35.88 18.28
C GLU A 70 -6.67 35.24 16.91
N GLU A 71 -6.12 34.03 16.88
CA GLU A 71 -5.90 33.26 15.65
C GLU A 71 -7.24 32.96 14.95
N ALA A 72 -8.24 32.50 15.72
CA ALA A 72 -9.57 32.19 15.20
C ALA A 72 -10.28 33.44 14.66
N GLU A 73 -10.23 34.56 15.38
CA GLU A 73 -10.78 35.84 14.93
C GLU A 73 -10.07 36.36 13.66
N ALA A 74 -8.75 36.16 13.54
CA ALA A 74 -8.03 36.51 12.32
C ALA A 74 -8.52 35.70 11.11
N VAL A 75 -8.77 34.40 11.27
CA VAL A 75 -9.33 33.55 10.22
C VAL A 75 -10.76 33.95 9.88
N VAL A 76 -11.62 34.18 10.87
CA VAL A 76 -13.01 34.64 10.66
C VAL A 76 -13.03 35.91 9.82
N ARG A 77 -12.26 36.93 10.22
CA ARG A 77 -12.22 38.22 9.50
C ARG A 77 -11.66 38.08 8.10
N PHE A 78 -10.62 37.26 7.93
CA PHE A 78 -10.07 36.97 6.62
C PHE A 78 -11.14 36.42 5.66
N VAL A 79 -11.95 35.46 6.13
CA VAL A 79 -13.07 34.92 5.34
C VAL A 79 -14.15 35.98 5.12
N GLU A 80 -14.56 36.72 6.14
CA GLU A 80 -15.56 37.80 5.99
C GLU A 80 -15.17 38.83 4.93
N GLU A 81 -13.87 39.12 4.83
CA GLU A 81 -13.32 40.11 3.90
C GLU A 81 -13.19 39.60 2.46
N GLY A 82 -13.34 38.30 2.22
CA GLY A 82 -13.28 37.69 0.88
C GLY A 82 -12.47 36.39 0.79
N GLY A 83 -11.72 36.05 1.85
CA GLY A 83 -10.89 34.86 1.93
C GLY A 83 -11.64 33.54 1.74
N GLY A 84 -10.98 32.56 1.13
CA GLY A 84 -11.44 31.17 1.13
C GLY A 84 -10.99 30.41 2.38
N LEU A 85 -11.84 29.56 2.94
CA LEU A 85 -11.49 28.63 4.03
C LEU A 85 -11.86 27.20 3.66
N LEU A 86 -10.90 26.29 3.77
CA LEU A 86 -11.13 24.85 3.74
C LEU A 86 -10.90 24.26 5.13
N LEU A 87 -11.94 23.66 5.70
CA LEU A 87 -11.89 22.86 6.92
C LEU A 87 -12.02 21.38 6.58
N ALA A 88 -11.06 20.56 7.01
CA ALA A 88 -11.14 19.12 6.78
C ALA A 88 -10.69 18.30 7.99
N MET A 89 -11.53 17.36 8.41
CA MET A 89 -11.25 16.47 9.52
C MET A 89 -11.91 15.11 9.29
N ASN A 90 -11.22 14.05 9.69
CA ASN A 90 -11.82 12.75 9.89
C ASN A 90 -11.99 12.52 11.41
N LEU A 91 -13.23 12.61 11.90
CA LEU A 91 -13.49 12.45 13.34
C LEU A 91 -13.24 11.03 13.84
N GLY A 92 -13.43 10.01 12.98
CA GLY A 92 -13.11 8.62 13.32
C GLY A 92 -11.63 8.45 13.64
N ARG A 93 -10.77 9.09 12.85
CA ARG A 93 -9.33 9.09 13.05
C ARG A 93 -8.91 9.89 14.28
N PHE A 94 -9.54 11.02 14.55
CA PHE A 94 -9.35 11.78 15.80
C PHE A 94 -9.63 10.90 17.03
N LEU A 95 -10.79 10.24 17.08
CA LEU A 95 -11.14 9.39 18.22
C LEU A 95 -10.23 8.18 18.36
N ARG A 96 -9.80 7.57 17.25
CA ARG A 96 -8.88 6.43 17.27
C ARG A 96 -7.47 6.81 17.73
N ASP A 97 -6.94 7.93 17.24
CA ASP A 97 -5.53 8.28 17.44
C ASP A 97 -5.32 9.17 18.67
N VAL A 98 -6.18 10.17 18.86
CA VAL A 98 -6.06 11.18 19.94
C VAL A 98 -6.96 10.82 21.12
N GLY A 99 -8.20 10.37 20.84
CA GLY A 99 -9.22 10.15 21.86
C GLY A 99 -9.81 11.45 22.41
N GLY A 100 -10.75 11.33 23.35
CA GLY A 100 -11.39 12.47 24.01
C GLY A 100 -12.66 12.98 23.33
N ASP A 101 -13.07 14.20 23.68
CA ASP A 101 -14.30 14.84 23.21
C ASP A 101 -14.20 15.30 21.74
N PRO A 102 -15.10 14.88 20.84
CA PRO A 102 -15.21 15.41 19.47
C PRO A 102 -15.21 16.94 19.36
N GLU A 103 -15.84 17.64 20.30
CA GLU A 103 -15.89 19.11 20.33
C GLU A 103 -14.55 19.74 20.70
N GLY A 104 -13.67 18.96 21.33
CA GLY A 104 -12.32 19.36 21.72
C GLY A 104 -11.30 19.35 20.58
N SER A 105 -11.68 18.93 19.37
CA SER A 105 -10.78 18.97 18.21
C SER A 105 -10.60 20.39 17.65
N ALA A 106 -9.39 20.71 17.18
CA ALA A 106 -9.02 22.02 16.68
C ALA A 106 -9.89 22.46 15.49
N VAL A 107 -10.10 21.55 14.53
CA VAL A 107 -10.89 21.81 13.33
C VAL A 107 -12.37 22.04 13.68
N ASN A 108 -12.93 21.28 14.63
CA ASN A 108 -14.32 21.46 15.05
C ASN A 108 -14.50 22.77 15.85
N ARG A 109 -13.53 23.14 16.70
CA ARG A 109 -13.53 24.46 17.38
C ARG A 109 -13.45 25.62 16.39
N MET A 110 -12.60 25.54 15.37
CA MET A 110 -12.56 26.53 14.29
C MET A 110 -13.88 26.54 13.52
N GLY A 111 -14.41 25.36 13.16
CA GLY A 111 -15.68 25.20 12.46
C GLY A 111 -16.87 25.82 13.19
N SER A 112 -16.91 25.74 14.53
CA SER A 112 -18.00 26.32 15.31
C SER A 112 -18.13 27.84 15.14
N ARG A 113 -17.02 28.54 14.82
CA ARG A 113 -17.03 29.98 14.47
C ARG A 113 -17.77 30.29 13.17
N PHE A 114 -17.98 29.28 12.33
CA PHE A 114 -18.69 29.35 11.05
C PHE A 114 -20.03 28.58 11.06
N GLY A 115 -20.51 28.14 12.24
CA GLY A 115 -21.72 27.33 12.36
C GLY A 115 -21.57 25.90 11.82
N VAL A 116 -20.36 25.36 11.85
CA VAL A 116 -20.04 24.02 11.37
C VAL A 116 -19.78 23.08 12.54
N ARG A 117 -20.25 21.84 12.41
CA ARG A 117 -20.01 20.76 13.37
C ARG A 117 -19.67 19.46 12.65
N PHE A 118 -18.59 18.82 13.05
CA PHE A 118 -18.23 17.48 12.62
C PHE A 118 -18.74 16.44 13.63
N PHE A 119 -19.29 15.33 13.16
CA PHE A 119 -19.85 14.30 14.04
C PHE A 119 -19.74 12.89 13.46
N LEU A 120 -19.86 11.90 14.33
CA LEU A 120 -19.97 10.49 13.94
C LEU A 120 -21.36 9.97 14.35
N PRO A 121 -22.15 9.45 13.42
CA PRO A 121 -23.37 8.72 13.77
C PRO A 121 -23.06 7.49 14.63
N LYS A 122 -24.02 7.03 15.43
CA LYS A 122 -23.78 5.89 16.34
C LYS A 122 -23.66 4.57 15.59
N GLU A 123 -24.31 4.46 14.44
CA GLU A 123 -24.51 3.25 13.66
C GLU A 123 -23.34 2.93 12.71
N VAL A 124 -22.30 3.78 12.64
CA VAL A 124 -21.17 3.55 11.74
C VAL A 124 -20.17 2.54 12.31
N GLY A 125 -19.80 1.56 11.48
CA GLY A 125 -18.75 0.57 11.76
C GLY A 125 -17.33 1.13 11.62
N HIS A 126 -16.34 0.24 11.63
CA HIS A 126 -14.92 0.57 11.41
C HIS A 126 -14.27 -0.24 10.27
N ASP A 127 -13.16 0.25 9.71
CA ASP A 127 -12.33 -0.49 8.74
C ASP A 127 -11.27 -1.36 9.43
N HIS A 128 -10.43 -2.01 8.62
CA HIS A 128 -9.26 -2.76 9.06
C HIS A 128 -8.16 -1.89 9.72
N THR A 129 -8.28 -0.55 9.70
CA THR A 129 -7.42 0.36 10.46
C THR A 129 -8.12 0.90 11.71
N LEU A 130 -9.30 0.36 12.03
CA LEU A 130 -10.18 0.72 13.15
C LEU A 130 -10.71 2.16 13.09
N VAL A 131 -10.65 2.83 11.93
CA VAL A 131 -11.27 4.16 11.77
C VAL A 131 -12.77 3.98 11.62
N ARG A 132 -13.55 4.76 12.37
CA ARG A 132 -15.01 4.77 12.28
C ARG A 132 -15.52 5.82 11.29
N GLY A 133 -16.58 5.52 10.58
CA GLY A 133 -17.22 6.46 9.65
C GLY A 133 -17.96 5.76 8.52
N PHE A 134 -18.60 6.56 7.67
CA PHE A 134 -19.26 6.11 6.45
C PHE A 134 -18.21 5.58 5.47
N PRO A 135 -18.35 4.34 4.99
CA PRO A 135 -17.42 3.80 4.04
C PRO A 135 -17.59 4.50 2.68
N GLU A 136 -16.50 4.59 1.92
CA GLU A 136 -16.46 5.33 0.65
C GLU A 136 -17.45 4.79 -0.42
N ASP A 137 -17.85 3.52 -0.36
CA ASP A 137 -18.89 2.95 -1.23
C ASP A 137 -20.27 3.48 -0.96
N GLU A 138 -20.51 3.97 0.24
CA GLU A 138 -21.79 4.49 0.65
C GLU A 138 -21.85 6.02 0.53
N VAL A 139 -20.80 6.67 0.02
CA VAL A 139 -20.77 8.10 -0.27
C VAL A 139 -21.10 8.36 -1.75
N GLU A 140 -21.88 9.41 -2.00
CA GLU A 140 -22.20 9.89 -3.35
C GLU A 140 -21.98 11.39 -3.52
N LEU A 141 -21.72 11.78 -4.77
CA LEU A 141 -21.69 13.17 -5.19
C LEU A 141 -23.10 13.74 -5.28
N VAL A 142 -23.25 14.97 -4.80
CA VAL A 142 -24.42 15.80 -5.09
C VAL A 142 -24.07 16.72 -6.26
N GLU A 143 -24.98 16.88 -7.23
CA GLU A 143 -24.72 17.70 -8.42
C GLU A 143 -24.30 19.12 -8.03
N HIS A 144 -23.10 19.51 -8.46
CA HIS A 144 -22.53 20.82 -8.19
C HIS A 144 -21.52 21.19 -9.30
N GLU A 145 -21.36 22.48 -9.59
CA GLU A 145 -20.43 22.97 -10.62
C GLU A 145 -18.98 22.53 -10.38
N LEU A 146 -18.60 22.36 -9.10
CA LEU A 146 -17.30 21.84 -8.65
C LEU A 146 -16.96 20.48 -9.24
N TRP A 147 -17.99 19.67 -9.51
CA TRP A 147 -17.83 18.30 -9.99
C TRP A 147 -17.96 18.18 -11.51
N ARG A 148 -18.00 19.30 -12.25
CA ARG A 148 -18.16 19.26 -13.71
C ARG A 148 -17.01 18.48 -14.36
N GLY A 149 -17.32 17.31 -14.89
CA GLY A 149 -16.33 16.40 -15.50
C GLY A 149 -15.63 15.46 -14.52
N LEU A 150 -15.96 15.50 -13.23
CA LEU A 150 -15.43 14.63 -12.18
C LEU A 150 -16.56 13.77 -11.58
N GLY A 151 -16.37 12.45 -11.62
CA GLY A 151 -17.18 11.50 -10.85
C GLY A 151 -16.52 11.15 -9.51
N ILE A 152 -17.24 10.38 -8.68
CA ILE A 152 -16.77 9.92 -7.36
C ILE A 152 -15.45 9.15 -7.46
N GLY A 153 -15.19 8.54 -8.62
CA GLY A 153 -13.95 7.84 -8.93
C GLY A 153 -12.68 8.68 -8.93
N TYR A 154 -12.78 10.02 -8.89
CA TYR A 154 -11.63 10.92 -8.77
C TYR A 154 -11.46 11.51 -7.37
N LEU A 155 -12.29 11.10 -6.41
CA LEU A 155 -12.16 11.49 -5.01
C LEU A 155 -11.47 10.38 -4.23
N HIS A 156 -10.42 10.75 -3.50
CA HIS A 156 -9.77 9.88 -2.54
C HIS A 156 -10.45 10.07 -1.19
N LEU A 157 -11.23 9.09 -0.76
CA LEU A 157 -11.95 9.14 0.50
C LEU A 157 -11.47 8.01 1.40
N SER A 158 -11.49 8.25 2.70
CA SER A 158 -11.46 7.16 3.67
C SER A 158 -12.85 7.00 4.30
N ARG A 159 -12.93 6.57 5.57
CA ARG A 159 -14.19 6.52 6.30
C ARG A 159 -14.64 7.90 6.73
N CYS A 160 -15.53 8.51 5.94
CA CYS A 160 -15.97 9.87 6.13
C CYS A 160 -16.81 10.04 7.40
N CYS A 161 -16.62 11.13 8.13
CA CYS A 161 -17.54 11.54 9.20
C CYS A 161 -18.65 12.45 8.66
N GLY A 162 -19.73 12.59 9.42
CA GLY A 162 -20.80 13.52 9.11
C GLY A 162 -20.40 14.97 9.36
N VAL A 163 -21.00 15.88 8.61
CA VAL A 163 -20.84 17.32 8.79
C VAL A 163 -22.21 18.01 8.82
N GLU A 164 -22.37 18.94 9.75
CA GLU A 164 -23.46 19.89 9.84
C GLU A 164 -22.90 21.29 9.53
N GLY A 165 -23.73 22.12 8.89
CA GLY A 165 -23.36 23.48 8.54
C GLY A 165 -24.55 24.43 8.69
N PRO A 166 -24.34 25.73 8.45
CA PRO A 166 -25.39 26.73 8.58
C PRO A 166 -26.54 26.52 7.59
N GLU A 167 -27.69 27.12 7.89
CA GLU A 167 -28.84 27.11 6.99
C GLU A 167 -28.45 27.66 5.60
N GLY A 168 -28.85 26.95 4.54
CA GLY A 168 -28.51 27.29 3.16
C GLY A 168 -27.15 26.76 2.68
N ALA A 169 -26.39 26.03 3.51
CA ALA A 169 -25.21 25.33 3.05
C ALA A 169 -25.54 24.30 1.96
N LYS A 170 -24.74 24.29 0.90
CA LYS A 170 -24.90 23.35 -0.21
C LYS A 170 -24.14 22.07 0.09
N VAL A 171 -24.82 20.94 -0.08
CA VAL A 171 -24.21 19.62 0.06
C VAL A 171 -23.40 19.29 -1.19
N LEU A 172 -22.16 18.85 -0.99
CA LEU A 172 -21.26 18.42 -2.05
C LEU A 172 -21.13 16.89 -2.10
N LEU A 173 -21.10 16.26 -0.93
CA LEU A 173 -21.06 14.82 -0.73
C LEU A 173 -22.03 14.43 0.37
N ARG A 174 -22.67 13.27 0.23
CA ARG A 174 -23.52 12.69 1.28
C ARG A 174 -23.46 11.18 1.33
N HIS A 175 -23.85 10.63 2.47
CA HIS A 175 -24.11 9.20 2.62
C HIS A 175 -25.42 8.80 1.90
N LYS A 176 -25.39 7.74 1.09
CA LYS A 176 -26.49 7.27 0.24
C LYS A 176 -27.73 6.84 1.04
N GLY A 177 -27.52 6.14 2.15
CA GLY A 177 -28.62 5.56 2.93
C GLY A 177 -29.33 6.58 3.82
N THR A 178 -28.59 7.44 4.50
CA THR A 178 -29.14 8.38 5.49
C THR A 178 -29.32 9.79 4.94
N GLY A 179 -28.69 10.11 3.80
CA GLY A 179 -28.61 11.48 3.28
C GLY A 179 -27.70 12.41 4.08
N THR A 180 -26.99 11.90 5.10
CA THR A 180 -26.11 12.68 5.97
C THR A 180 -25.02 13.36 5.13
N PRO A 181 -24.87 14.69 5.20
CA PRO A 181 -23.79 15.39 4.51
C PRO A 181 -22.43 14.94 5.03
N VAL A 182 -21.48 14.73 4.14
CA VAL A 182 -20.06 14.47 4.46
C VAL A 182 -19.13 15.55 3.88
N ALA A 183 -19.62 16.38 2.95
CA ALA A 183 -18.98 17.62 2.56
C ALA A 183 -20.00 18.69 2.21
N LEU A 184 -19.71 19.94 2.58
CA LEU A 184 -20.57 21.11 2.43
C LEU A 184 -19.78 22.31 1.90
N CYS A 185 -20.46 23.25 1.24
CA CYS A 185 -19.93 24.58 0.99
C CYS A 185 -20.97 25.68 1.19
N PHE A 186 -20.52 26.88 1.55
CA PHE A 186 -21.37 28.05 1.76
C PHE A 186 -20.57 29.36 1.67
N GLY A 187 -21.27 30.48 1.55
CA GLY A 187 -20.67 31.81 1.66
C GLY A 187 -20.63 32.30 3.11
N PHE A 188 -19.61 33.07 3.48
CA PHE A 188 -19.49 33.68 4.80
C PHE A 188 -18.90 35.09 4.66
N GLY A 189 -19.68 36.13 4.99
CA GLY A 189 -19.36 37.49 4.58
C GLY A 189 -19.20 37.59 3.06
N ARG A 190 -18.06 38.09 2.58
CA ARG A 190 -17.70 38.09 1.15
C ARG A 190 -16.93 36.84 0.70
N GLY A 191 -16.47 36.02 1.64
CA GLY A 191 -15.67 34.83 1.38
C GLY A 191 -16.48 33.56 1.22
N ARG A 192 -15.76 32.45 1.18
CA ARG A 192 -16.30 31.11 0.92
C ARG A 192 -15.72 30.09 1.89
N VAL A 193 -16.56 29.19 2.36
CA VAL A 193 -16.18 28.11 3.27
C VAL A 193 -16.51 26.77 2.63
N MET A 194 -15.58 25.83 2.74
CA MET A 194 -15.74 24.44 2.37
C MET A 194 -15.38 23.55 3.55
N VAL A 195 -16.21 22.54 3.79
CA VAL A 195 -16.09 21.63 4.93
C VAL A 195 -16.10 20.20 4.41
N ILE A 196 -15.13 19.38 4.81
CA ILE A 196 -14.97 18.00 4.35
C ILE A 196 -14.75 17.09 5.55
N GLY A 197 -15.67 16.15 5.77
CA GLY A 197 -15.61 15.11 6.81
C GLY A 197 -14.58 14.02 6.56
N ASP A 198 -13.50 14.35 5.84
CA ASP A 198 -12.39 13.44 5.56
C ASP A 198 -11.13 14.25 5.20
N THR A 199 -9.95 13.72 5.53
CA THR A 199 -8.66 14.37 5.21
C THR A 199 -7.96 13.75 4.00
N LYS A 200 -8.35 12.54 3.55
CA LYS A 200 -7.73 11.87 2.40
C LYS A 200 -8.04 12.55 1.07
N LEU A 201 -9.16 13.26 0.99
CA LEU A 201 -9.48 14.06 -0.20
C LEU A 201 -8.35 15.05 -0.54
N LEU A 202 -7.63 15.52 0.49
CA LEU A 202 -6.55 16.50 0.41
C LEU A 202 -5.15 15.86 0.36
N ASP A 203 -5.03 14.56 0.62
CA ASP A 203 -3.75 13.88 0.85
C ASP A 203 -3.10 13.42 -0.47
N GLU A 204 -3.85 13.47 -1.57
CA GLU A 204 -3.39 13.08 -2.90
C GLU A 204 -3.48 14.30 -3.82
N ARG A 205 -2.54 14.47 -4.77
CA ARG A 205 -2.65 15.46 -5.85
C ARG A 205 -3.78 15.08 -6.83
N GLY A 206 -4.89 14.58 -6.29
CA GLY A 206 -6.00 14.01 -7.01
C GLY A 206 -6.66 15.07 -7.89
N PRO A 207 -7.35 14.65 -8.97
CA PRO A 207 -7.93 15.58 -9.93
C PRO A 207 -8.97 16.55 -9.34
N ALA A 208 -9.49 16.28 -8.14
CA ALA A 208 -10.48 17.13 -7.48
C ALA A 208 -9.90 18.34 -6.74
N CYS A 209 -8.63 18.32 -6.32
CA CYS A 209 -8.07 19.41 -5.52
C CYS A 209 -8.09 20.77 -6.26
N GLY A 210 -7.71 20.79 -7.54
CA GLY A 210 -7.68 22.02 -8.35
C GLY A 210 -9.03 22.77 -8.38
N PRO A 211 -10.13 22.13 -8.80
CA PRO A 211 -11.46 22.74 -8.79
C PRO A 211 -11.91 23.29 -7.41
N LEU A 212 -11.53 22.61 -6.31
CA LEU A 212 -11.86 23.09 -4.96
C LEU A 212 -11.09 24.36 -4.62
N LEU A 213 -9.78 24.40 -4.91
CA LEU A 213 -8.93 25.58 -4.70
C LEU A 213 -9.39 26.74 -5.59
N ASP A 214 -9.68 26.49 -6.87
CA ASP A 214 -10.17 27.51 -7.79
C ASP A 214 -11.45 28.17 -7.27
N TRP A 215 -12.41 27.36 -6.80
CA TRP A 215 -13.66 27.86 -6.25
C TRP A 215 -13.48 28.65 -4.95
N LEU A 216 -12.58 28.21 -4.07
CA LEU A 216 -12.26 28.93 -2.83
C LEU A 216 -11.54 30.27 -3.10
N SER A 217 -10.77 30.37 -4.18
CA SER A 217 -9.94 31.54 -4.48
C SER A 217 -10.71 32.77 -4.98
N ALA A 218 -11.96 32.58 -5.39
CA ALA A 218 -12.68 33.54 -6.22
C ALA A 218 -13.08 34.85 -5.52
N GLY A 219 -13.02 34.93 -4.17
CA GLY A 219 -13.49 36.09 -3.41
C GLY A 219 -12.40 37.04 -2.90
N ALA A 220 -11.15 36.58 -2.78
CA ALA A 220 -10.07 37.31 -2.14
C ALA A 220 -9.26 38.12 -3.15
N GLU A 221 -8.74 39.28 -2.74
CA GLU A 221 -7.72 40.04 -3.46
C GLU A 221 -6.53 40.24 -2.52
N PRO A 222 -5.54 39.32 -2.52
CA PRO A 222 -4.42 39.41 -1.60
C PRO A 222 -3.49 40.56 -1.95
N GLU A 223 -2.78 41.05 -0.93
CA GLU A 223 -1.72 42.04 -1.13
C GLU A 223 -0.63 41.53 -2.10
N ASP A 224 -0.07 42.48 -2.86
CA ASP A 224 1.07 42.23 -3.74
C ASP A 224 2.29 41.77 -2.94
N GLY A 225 3.06 40.84 -3.54
CA GLY A 225 4.28 40.30 -2.92
C GLY A 225 4.38 38.77 -3.04
N GLU A 226 5.61 38.28 -2.95
CA GLU A 226 5.90 36.85 -2.94
C GLU A 226 5.53 36.21 -1.59
N VAL A 227 5.13 34.94 -1.65
CA VAL A 227 4.88 34.10 -0.48
C VAL A 227 5.91 32.95 -0.47
N PRO A 228 6.43 32.58 0.71
CA PRO A 228 7.44 31.53 0.83
C PRO A 228 6.81 30.15 0.59
N ASP A 229 7.62 29.16 0.25
CA ASP A 229 7.13 27.77 0.15
C ASP A 229 6.88 27.16 1.55
N GLU A 230 7.64 27.59 2.57
CA GLU A 230 7.50 27.13 3.95
C GLU A 230 7.69 28.30 4.93
N VAL A 231 6.88 28.32 5.99
CA VAL A 231 7.08 29.11 7.20
C VAL A 231 7.41 28.15 8.33
N PRO A 232 8.69 27.93 8.67
CA PRO A 232 9.08 26.94 9.66
C PRO A 232 8.53 27.32 11.04
N PRO A 233 8.18 26.34 11.89
CA PRO A 233 7.72 26.62 13.24
C PRO A 233 8.80 27.31 14.05
N ASP A 234 8.41 27.95 15.15
CA ASP A 234 9.36 28.33 16.18
C ASP A 234 9.83 27.05 16.88
N GLU A 235 11.15 26.84 16.88
CA GLU A 235 11.77 25.65 17.44
C GLU A 235 12.38 25.97 18.81
N ALA A 236 12.09 25.13 19.79
CA ALA A 236 12.73 25.10 21.08
C ALA A 236 13.59 23.85 21.20
N ILE A 237 14.70 23.97 21.92
CA ILE A 237 15.66 22.90 22.14
C ILE A 237 15.88 22.75 23.63
N CYS A 238 15.85 21.53 24.13
CA CYS A 238 16.27 21.23 25.50
C CYS A 238 17.07 19.93 25.57
N GLU A 239 17.88 19.80 26.60
CA GLU A 239 18.62 18.56 26.90
C GLU A 239 17.86 17.73 27.94
N ARG A 240 17.75 16.43 27.69
CA ARG A 240 17.12 15.45 28.59
C ARG A 240 17.90 14.15 28.54
N GLU A 241 18.52 13.76 29.66
CA GLU A 241 19.20 12.46 29.80
C GLU A 241 20.28 12.17 28.72
N GLY A 242 20.94 13.23 28.21
CA GLY A 242 21.94 13.10 27.13
C GLY A 242 21.35 13.06 25.72
N THR A 243 20.04 13.27 25.58
CA THR A 243 19.32 13.43 24.32
C THR A 243 19.00 14.91 24.10
N THR A 244 19.32 15.42 22.92
CA THR A 244 18.89 16.72 22.43
C THR A 244 17.45 16.61 21.92
N VAL A 245 16.54 17.35 22.53
CA VAL A 245 15.11 17.33 22.23
C VAL A 245 14.71 18.61 21.54
N HIS A 246 14.32 18.49 20.28
CA HIS A 246 13.75 19.54 19.46
C HIS A 246 12.22 19.49 19.56
N TYR A 247 11.56 20.60 19.83
CA TYR A 247 10.10 20.63 19.94
C TYR A 247 9.54 21.98 19.52
N VAL A 248 8.25 22.01 19.17
CA VAL A 248 7.54 23.27 18.97
C VAL A 248 6.85 23.67 20.29
N PRO A 249 6.78 24.98 20.63
CA PRO A 249 6.15 25.43 21.86
C PRO A 249 4.72 24.91 22.09
N PHE A 250 3.96 24.66 21.01
CA PHE A 250 2.59 24.13 21.09
C PHE A 250 2.47 22.73 21.70
N VAL A 251 3.56 21.98 21.84
CA VAL A 251 3.59 20.63 22.41
C VAL A 251 4.54 20.51 23.60
N GLU A 252 5.00 21.63 24.15
CA GLU A 252 5.98 21.68 25.25
C GLU A 252 5.54 20.85 26.47
N ASP A 253 4.26 20.97 26.84
CA ASP A 253 3.63 20.23 27.93
C ASP A 253 3.59 18.70 27.71
N ARG A 254 3.78 18.26 26.46
CA ARG A 254 3.77 16.85 26.07
C ARG A 254 5.16 16.24 25.89
N VAL A 255 6.22 17.06 25.90
CA VAL A 255 7.60 16.59 25.65
C VAL A 255 8.02 15.54 26.66
N GLY A 256 7.91 15.83 27.97
CA GLY A 256 8.36 14.91 29.01
C GLY A 256 7.64 13.56 28.95
N LYS A 257 6.32 13.61 28.75
CA LYS A 257 5.47 12.42 28.64
C LYS A 257 5.77 11.58 27.41
N SER A 258 6.04 12.24 26.28
CA SER A 258 6.38 11.55 25.02
C SER A 258 7.72 10.82 25.13
N LEU A 259 8.71 11.45 25.77
CA LEU A 259 10.02 10.84 26.04
C LEU A 259 9.91 9.69 27.03
N GLU A 260 9.06 9.81 28.06
CA GLU A 260 8.84 8.73 29.02
C GLU A 260 8.23 7.49 28.35
N VAL A 261 7.24 7.67 27.47
CA VAL A 261 6.67 6.57 26.67
C VAL A 261 7.74 5.93 25.80
N LEU A 262 8.52 6.73 25.05
CA LEU A 262 9.62 6.22 24.23
C LEU A 262 10.60 5.38 25.05
N ARG A 263 11.08 5.92 26.18
CA ARG A 263 12.02 5.24 27.09
C ARG A 263 11.46 3.90 27.59
N LYS A 264 10.24 3.89 28.14
CA LYS A 264 9.62 2.67 28.67
C LYS A 264 9.43 1.59 27.60
N VAL A 265 9.02 2.00 26.39
CA VAL A 265 8.88 1.05 25.28
C VAL A 265 10.24 0.52 24.81
N LEU A 266 11.30 1.35 24.77
CA LEU A 266 12.66 0.90 24.48
C LEU A 266 13.18 -0.07 25.55
N GLU A 267 12.93 0.18 26.83
CA GLU A 267 13.30 -0.73 27.93
C GLU A 267 12.62 -2.08 27.81
N GLU A 268 11.31 -2.10 27.52
CA GLU A 268 10.60 -3.35 27.27
C GLU A 268 11.13 -4.04 26.01
N PHE A 269 11.40 -3.30 24.94
CA PHE A 269 11.97 -3.89 23.73
C PHE A 269 13.35 -4.51 24.02
N ASN A 270 14.23 -3.82 24.73
CA ASN A 270 15.53 -4.35 25.15
C ASN A 270 15.39 -5.63 25.96
N ARG A 271 14.47 -5.66 26.92
CA ARG A 271 14.16 -6.83 27.74
C ARG A 271 13.63 -7.99 26.90
N SER A 272 12.67 -7.73 26.00
CA SER A 272 12.01 -8.73 25.16
C SER A 272 12.91 -9.29 24.04
N PHE A 273 13.87 -8.50 23.55
CA PHE A 273 14.65 -8.80 22.35
C PHE A 273 16.16 -8.91 22.58
N GLY A 274 16.63 -8.78 23.83
CA GLY A 274 18.06 -8.79 24.15
C GLY A 274 18.83 -7.69 23.43
N LYS A 275 18.20 -6.54 23.22
CA LYS A 275 18.81 -5.36 22.61
C LYS A 275 19.31 -4.41 23.68
N ASP A 276 20.20 -3.51 23.28
CA ASP A 276 20.74 -2.46 24.13
C ASP A 276 20.49 -1.10 23.46
N LEU A 277 19.21 -0.74 23.37
CA LEU A 277 18.77 0.53 22.81
C LEU A 277 18.68 1.59 23.90
N SER A 278 19.43 2.66 23.71
CA SER A 278 19.26 3.89 24.48
C SER A 278 18.26 4.82 23.79
N LEU A 279 17.91 5.91 24.46
CA LEU A 279 17.30 7.04 23.76
C LEU A 279 18.21 7.46 22.58
N PRO A 280 17.62 7.92 21.46
CA PRO A 280 18.39 8.49 20.36
C PRO A 280 19.15 9.75 20.81
N GLU A 281 20.17 10.14 20.06
CA GLU A 281 20.90 11.40 20.31
C GLU A 281 19.99 12.61 20.09
N VAL A 282 19.08 12.51 19.12
CA VAL A 282 18.15 13.57 18.75
C VAL A 282 16.72 13.05 18.72
N VAL A 283 15.82 13.72 19.44
CA VAL A 283 14.38 13.47 19.39
C VAL A 283 13.65 14.74 18.99
N GLU A 284 12.84 14.66 17.96
CA GLU A 284 11.90 15.71 17.55
C GLU A 284 10.52 15.39 18.12
N VAL A 285 9.89 16.32 18.81
CA VAL A 285 8.51 16.20 19.30
C VAL A 285 7.65 17.17 18.52
N VAL A 286 6.77 16.63 17.68
CA VAL A 286 6.01 17.39 16.69
C VAL A 286 4.50 17.28 16.90
N PRO A 287 3.70 18.28 16.52
CA PRO A 287 2.25 18.21 16.58
C PRO A 287 1.75 17.32 15.45
N SER A 288 1.91 16.01 15.59
CA SER A 288 1.49 14.98 14.63
C SER A 288 0.86 13.80 15.37
N THR A 289 -0.02 13.06 14.69
CA THR A 289 -0.47 11.73 15.13
C THR A 289 0.49 10.60 14.75
N MET A 290 1.51 10.91 13.94
CA MET A 290 2.49 9.95 13.43
C MET A 290 3.80 10.01 14.20
N THR A 291 4.39 8.84 14.43
CA THR A 291 5.75 8.67 14.98
C THR A 291 6.60 7.93 13.96
N GLU A 292 7.77 8.47 13.63
CA GLU A 292 8.61 7.99 12.53
C GLU A 292 10.09 8.01 12.92
N VAL A 293 10.87 7.11 12.32
CA VAL A 293 12.34 7.17 12.38
C VAL A 293 12.80 8.31 11.50
N SER A 294 13.61 9.22 12.04
CA SER A 294 14.19 10.32 11.28
C SER A 294 15.69 10.08 11.12
N TYR A 295 16.17 9.99 9.87
CA TYR A 295 17.61 10.02 9.59
C TYR A 295 18.08 11.47 9.72
N VAL A 296 18.22 11.92 10.96
CA VAL A 296 18.55 13.31 11.26
C VAL A 296 20.04 13.48 11.06
N ARG A 297 20.39 14.19 9.99
CA ARG A 297 21.71 14.77 9.66
C ARG A 297 22.69 13.84 8.93
N GLY A 298 23.32 14.42 7.92
CA GLY A 298 24.32 13.76 7.06
C GLY A 298 25.62 13.35 7.78
N ASP A 299 25.63 13.34 9.11
CA ASP A 299 26.71 12.86 9.98
C ASP A 299 26.53 11.38 10.39
N GLY A 300 25.37 10.79 10.14
CA GLY A 300 25.09 9.37 10.41
C GLY A 300 24.51 9.07 11.80
N SER A 301 24.17 10.09 12.59
CA SER A 301 23.35 9.93 13.79
C SER A 301 21.92 9.50 13.42
N TRP A 302 21.26 8.75 14.31
CA TRP A 302 19.86 8.34 14.13
C TRP A 302 18.99 9.09 15.13
N GLY A 303 17.87 9.63 14.65
CA GLY A 303 16.91 10.37 15.44
C GLY A 303 15.50 9.81 15.29
N VAL A 304 14.59 10.33 16.10
CA VAL A 304 13.18 9.95 16.08
C VAL A 304 12.30 11.19 16.08
N SER A 305 11.27 11.20 15.25
CA SER A 305 10.19 12.18 15.32
C SER A 305 8.99 11.56 16.04
N LEU A 306 8.72 11.97 17.26
CA LEU A 306 7.57 11.57 18.08
C LEU A 306 6.36 12.46 17.79
N GLY A 307 5.24 11.85 17.41
CA GLY A 307 3.96 12.55 17.33
C GLY A 307 3.40 12.82 18.73
N ALA A 308 3.19 14.08 19.07
CA ALA A 308 2.72 14.49 20.40
C ALA A 308 1.19 14.54 20.55
N LEU A 309 0.43 14.36 19.46
CA LEU A 309 -1.03 14.44 19.48
C LEU A 309 -1.73 13.21 20.07
N PRO A 310 -1.25 11.97 19.87
CA PRO A 310 -1.93 10.76 20.33
C PRO A 310 -2.12 10.70 21.85
N SER A 311 -3.11 9.91 22.29
CA SER A 311 -3.19 9.46 23.69
C SER A 311 -1.96 8.63 24.07
N GLU A 312 -1.67 8.47 25.36
CA GLU A 312 -0.57 7.60 25.82
C GLU A 312 -0.60 6.18 25.26
N PRO A 313 -1.72 5.43 25.35
CA PRO A 313 -1.78 4.09 24.78
C PRO A 313 -1.50 4.12 23.28
N LYS A 314 -2.01 5.12 22.56
CA LYS A 314 -1.76 5.23 21.12
C LYS A 314 -0.32 5.61 20.81
N LEU A 315 0.30 6.49 21.58
CA LEU A 315 1.71 6.83 21.42
C LEU A 315 2.59 5.59 21.66
N ALA A 316 2.30 4.81 22.70
CA ALA A 316 2.98 3.55 22.96
C ALA A 316 2.86 2.59 21.76
N PHE A 317 1.65 2.47 21.20
CA PHE A 317 1.41 1.72 19.98
C PHE A 317 2.26 2.23 18.80
N CYS A 318 2.27 3.54 18.55
CA CYS A 318 3.04 4.14 17.45
C CYS A 318 4.55 3.96 17.63
N VAL A 319 5.07 4.06 18.85
CA VAL A 319 6.49 3.76 19.15
C VAL A 319 6.80 2.29 18.89
N GLY A 320 5.92 1.36 19.29
CA GLY A 320 6.06 -0.06 18.98
C GLY A 320 6.10 -0.34 17.47
N VAL A 321 5.24 0.33 16.68
CA VAL A 321 5.26 0.26 15.21
C VAL A 321 6.54 0.88 14.63
N MET A 322 7.02 2.00 15.17
CA MET A 322 8.28 2.60 14.73
C MET A 322 9.47 1.65 14.95
N LEU A 323 9.51 0.92 16.07
CA LEU A 323 10.54 -0.08 16.33
C LEU A 323 10.48 -1.24 15.32
N TYR A 324 9.29 -1.60 14.83
CA TYR A 324 9.18 -2.51 13.69
C TYR A 324 9.93 -1.95 12.47
N ASP A 325 9.64 -0.71 12.08
CA ASP A 325 10.25 -0.09 10.90
C ASP A 325 11.78 0.07 11.05
N MET A 326 12.27 0.32 12.27
CA MET A 326 13.70 0.49 12.53
C MET A 326 14.49 -0.83 12.44
N PHE A 327 14.01 -1.90 13.06
CA PHE A 327 14.78 -3.14 13.20
C PHE A 327 14.47 -4.18 12.15
N PHE A 328 13.25 -4.15 11.62
CA PHE A 328 12.77 -5.19 10.74
C PHE A 328 12.82 -4.75 9.27
N TRP A 329 13.28 -3.53 8.95
CA TRP A 329 13.46 -3.06 7.56
C TRP A 329 14.33 -3.98 6.70
N LYS A 330 15.41 -4.55 7.24
CA LYS A 330 16.32 -5.43 6.48
C LYS A 330 15.75 -6.83 6.24
N VAL A 331 14.89 -7.30 7.14
CA VAL A 331 14.11 -8.54 6.97
C VAL A 331 12.76 -8.28 6.29
N ARG A 332 12.38 -7.00 6.10
CA ARG A 332 11.14 -6.55 5.45
C ARG A 332 11.04 -7.04 4.03
N ASP A 333 12.13 -7.05 3.25
CA ASP A 333 12.09 -7.56 1.87
C ASP A 333 11.74 -9.05 1.82
N VAL A 334 12.01 -9.80 2.90
CA VAL A 334 11.59 -11.18 3.07
C VAL A 334 10.15 -11.28 3.60
N PHE A 335 9.76 -10.44 4.56
CA PHE A 335 8.42 -10.47 5.15
C PHE A 335 7.33 -9.89 4.24
N ILE A 336 7.68 -8.92 3.38
CA ILE A 336 6.85 -8.44 2.26
C ILE A 336 6.51 -9.62 1.35
N LEU A 337 7.44 -10.56 1.18
CA LEU A 337 7.18 -11.78 0.42
C LEU A 337 6.30 -12.77 1.19
N SER A 338 6.22 -12.79 2.52
CA SER A 338 5.34 -13.73 3.23
C SER A 338 3.91 -13.23 3.47
N GLY A 339 3.64 -11.92 3.38
CA GLY A 339 2.29 -11.33 3.43
C GLY A 339 1.52 -11.49 4.75
N LEU A 340 1.93 -12.44 5.61
CA LEU A 340 1.34 -12.78 6.90
C LEU A 340 1.77 -11.79 8.00
N LEU A 341 2.95 -11.17 7.88
CA LEU A 341 3.66 -10.62 9.03
C LEU A 341 3.83 -9.09 9.05
N GLU A 342 3.83 -8.35 7.94
CA GLU A 342 4.12 -6.91 8.01
C GLU A 342 3.08 -6.13 8.83
N GLY A 343 1.80 -6.21 8.46
CA GLY A 343 0.72 -5.61 9.25
C GLY A 343 0.58 -6.24 10.63
N THR A 344 0.66 -7.58 10.69
CA THR A 344 0.54 -8.36 11.92
C THR A 344 1.56 -7.98 12.99
N LEU A 345 2.85 -7.91 12.62
CA LEU A 345 3.93 -7.58 13.55
C LEU A 345 3.86 -6.11 13.99
N ARG A 346 3.42 -5.20 13.12
CA ARG A 346 3.15 -3.81 13.51
C ARG A 346 2.07 -3.74 14.59
N ILE A 347 0.94 -4.43 14.38
CA ILE A 347 -0.13 -4.49 15.39
C ILE A 347 0.34 -5.19 16.68
N TYR A 348 1.06 -6.30 16.57
CA TYR A 348 1.59 -7.03 17.73
C TYR A 348 2.58 -6.18 18.53
N LEU A 349 3.59 -5.57 17.90
CA LEU A 349 4.58 -4.75 18.59
C LEU A 349 3.93 -3.49 19.19
N GLY A 350 2.98 -2.88 18.49
CA GLY A 350 2.22 -1.76 19.02
C GLY A 350 1.39 -2.15 20.25
N THR A 351 0.63 -3.23 20.20
CA THR A 351 -0.19 -3.70 21.34
C THR A 351 0.67 -4.27 22.48
N LYS A 352 1.84 -4.83 22.20
CA LYS A 352 2.81 -5.23 23.23
C LYS A 352 3.39 -4.02 23.96
N ALA A 353 3.73 -2.95 23.23
CA ALA A 353 4.16 -1.69 23.80
C ALA A 353 3.06 -1.07 24.69
N MET A 354 1.79 -1.15 24.29
CA MET A 354 0.66 -0.74 25.13
C MET A 354 0.61 -1.50 26.46
N ARG A 355 0.58 -2.85 26.41
CA ARG A 355 0.54 -3.71 27.60
C ARG A 355 1.74 -3.49 28.53
N ALA A 356 2.92 -3.26 27.97
CA ALA A 356 4.13 -2.97 28.74
C ALA A 356 4.03 -1.72 29.62
N LEU A 357 3.17 -0.78 29.22
CA LEU A 357 2.91 0.46 29.95
C LEU A 357 1.63 0.39 30.80
N GLY A 358 0.97 -0.78 30.87
CA GLY A 358 -0.24 -1.01 31.66
C GLY A 358 -1.56 -0.69 30.96
N PHE A 359 -1.54 -0.55 29.62
CA PHE A 359 -2.73 -0.30 28.79
C PHE A 359 -3.30 -1.62 28.24
N ASP A 360 -3.56 -2.58 29.12
CA ASP A 360 -4.03 -3.92 28.76
C ASP A 360 -5.44 -3.89 28.17
N ASP A 361 -6.36 -3.12 28.78
CA ASP A 361 -7.74 -3.01 28.34
C ASP A 361 -7.84 -2.38 26.94
N GLU A 362 -7.10 -1.30 26.66
CA GLU A 362 -7.07 -0.68 25.34
C GLU A 362 -6.42 -1.58 24.28
N ALA A 363 -5.42 -2.37 24.68
CA ALA A 363 -4.78 -3.35 23.78
C ALA A 363 -5.74 -4.50 23.44
N GLU A 364 -6.52 -4.98 24.41
CA GLU A 364 -7.55 -5.99 24.21
C GLU A 364 -8.76 -5.45 23.43
N GLU A 365 -9.18 -4.20 23.64
CA GLU A 365 -10.22 -3.56 22.83
C GLU A 365 -9.80 -3.50 21.35
N MET A 366 -8.58 -3.03 21.09
CA MET A 366 -8.01 -2.97 19.75
C MET A 366 -7.99 -4.35 19.09
N TYR A 367 -7.52 -5.38 19.82
CA TYR A 367 -7.51 -6.75 19.36
C TYR A 367 -8.92 -7.32 19.12
N GLY A 368 -9.85 -7.07 20.04
CA GLY A 368 -11.24 -7.50 19.94
C GLY A 368 -11.94 -6.92 18.71
N ALA A 369 -11.68 -5.65 18.39
CA ALA A 369 -12.17 -5.01 17.18
C ALA A 369 -11.63 -5.69 15.89
N PHE A 370 -10.34 -6.05 15.88
CA PHE A 370 -9.74 -6.83 14.78
C PHE A 370 -10.36 -8.22 14.64
N VAL A 371 -10.58 -8.94 15.73
CA VAL A 371 -11.20 -10.28 15.71
C VAL A 371 -12.66 -10.22 15.30
N LYS A 372 -13.42 -9.22 15.78
CA LYS A 372 -14.82 -9.03 15.37
C LYS A 372 -14.94 -8.83 13.87
N TRP A 373 -14.05 -8.01 13.30
CA TRP A 373 -13.98 -7.77 11.87
C TRP A 373 -13.62 -9.04 11.05
N LEU A 374 -12.84 -9.98 11.61
CA LEU A 374 -12.61 -11.30 11.00
C LEU A 374 -13.82 -12.24 11.08
N GLY A 375 -14.57 -12.19 12.17
CA GLY A 375 -15.75 -13.03 12.40
C GLY A 375 -16.89 -12.76 11.41
N GLU A 376 -16.76 -11.72 10.58
CA GLU A 376 -17.65 -11.38 9.48
C GLU A 376 -17.24 -12.03 8.14
N ASP A 377 -16.33 -13.02 8.10
CA ASP A 377 -16.12 -13.89 6.92
C ASP A 377 -17.18 -15.02 6.91
N PRO A 378 -18.35 -14.83 6.27
CA PRO A 378 -19.49 -15.72 6.40
C PRO A 378 -19.29 -17.03 5.61
N GLU A 379 -18.25 -17.07 4.77
CA GLU A 379 -18.01 -18.14 3.80
C GLU A 379 -16.73 -18.95 4.11
N GLY A 380 -15.97 -18.57 5.14
CA GLY A 380 -14.75 -19.28 5.55
C GLY A 380 -13.68 -19.35 4.47
N ARG A 381 -13.57 -18.32 3.62
CA ARG A 381 -12.71 -18.31 2.43
C ARG A 381 -11.28 -17.84 2.70
N SER A 382 -10.90 -17.67 3.97
CA SER A 382 -9.59 -17.15 4.38
C SER A 382 -8.45 -18.18 4.24
N ASP A 383 -8.05 -18.50 3.00
CA ASP A 383 -6.80 -19.22 2.76
C ASP A 383 -5.65 -18.20 2.59
N PHE A 384 -4.82 -18.08 3.63
CA PHE A 384 -3.66 -17.18 3.65
C PHE A 384 -2.74 -17.35 2.46
N ALA A 385 -2.53 -18.60 2.02
CA ALA A 385 -1.65 -18.92 0.90
C ALA A 385 -2.19 -18.38 -0.43
N ARG A 386 -3.49 -18.09 -0.51
CA ARG A 386 -4.20 -17.67 -1.72
C ARG A 386 -4.74 -16.23 -1.70
N MET A 387 -4.75 -15.56 -0.54
CA MET A 387 -5.14 -14.15 -0.43
C MET A 387 -4.19 -13.24 -1.27
N GLY A 388 -4.69 -12.09 -1.76
CA GLY A 388 -3.94 -11.20 -2.67
C GLY A 388 -2.89 -10.34 -1.97
N TRP A 389 -1.91 -9.83 -2.72
CA TRP A 389 -0.74 -9.11 -2.18
C TRP A 389 -1.10 -7.67 -1.73
N TRP A 390 -0.55 -7.26 -0.58
CA TRP A 390 -0.56 -5.90 -0.01
C TRP A 390 -1.90 -5.30 0.46
N TRP A 391 -3.05 -5.61 -0.13
CA TRP A 391 -4.33 -4.93 0.21
C TRP A 391 -5.53 -5.84 0.50
N ASP A 392 -5.34 -7.17 0.61
CA ASP A 392 -6.43 -8.01 1.15
C ASP A 392 -6.53 -7.74 2.66
N GLU A 393 -7.43 -6.84 3.03
CA GLU A 393 -7.65 -6.37 4.40
C GLU A 393 -7.84 -7.53 5.38
N ARG A 394 -8.30 -8.70 4.91
CA ARG A 394 -8.60 -9.90 5.72
C ARG A 394 -7.34 -10.55 6.30
N ARG A 395 -6.18 -10.30 5.69
CA ARG A 395 -4.90 -10.93 6.08
C ARG A 395 -4.39 -10.46 7.43
N ILE A 396 -4.43 -9.15 7.69
CA ILE A 396 -3.78 -8.55 8.86
C ILE A 396 -4.41 -9.12 10.14
N PRO A 397 -5.75 -9.10 10.30
CA PRO A 397 -6.32 -9.50 11.58
C PRO A 397 -6.17 -11.01 11.83
N GLN A 398 -6.24 -11.84 10.78
CA GLN A 398 -6.06 -13.28 10.91
C GLN A 398 -4.61 -13.62 11.29
N GLY A 399 -3.64 -12.88 10.72
CA GLY A 399 -2.23 -12.99 11.12
C GLY A 399 -2.01 -12.58 12.58
N VAL A 400 -2.66 -11.52 13.05
CA VAL A 400 -2.64 -11.08 14.46
C VAL A 400 -3.17 -12.16 15.39
N ARG A 401 -4.26 -12.85 15.02
CA ARG A 401 -4.78 -14.00 15.78
C ARG A 401 -3.78 -15.14 15.88
N ILE A 402 -3.25 -15.60 14.73
CA ILE A 402 -2.26 -16.69 14.69
C ILE A 402 -1.04 -16.35 15.53
N TRP A 403 -0.54 -15.12 15.38
CA TRP A 403 0.63 -14.66 16.11
C TRP A 403 0.42 -14.72 17.63
N ARG A 404 -0.74 -14.25 18.10
CA ARG A 404 -1.11 -14.29 19.51
C ARG A 404 -1.16 -15.72 20.03
N GLU A 405 -1.86 -16.63 19.35
CA GLU A 405 -1.98 -18.03 19.77
C GLU A 405 -0.61 -18.73 19.86
N LEU A 406 0.29 -18.46 18.90
CA LEU A 406 1.66 -18.99 18.93
C LEU A 406 2.50 -18.38 20.07
N GLU A 407 2.41 -17.07 20.30
CA GLU A 407 3.12 -16.42 21.40
C GLU A 407 2.61 -16.89 22.77
N GLU A 408 1.30 -17.10 22.93
CA GLU A 408 0.70 -17.68 24.15
C GLU A 408 1.18 -19.11 24.40
N LYS A 409 1.35 -19.91 23.35
CA LYS A 409 1.83 -21.31 23.46
C LYS A 409 3.34 -21.40 23.69
N TYR A 410 4.14 -20.58 23.00
CA TYR A 410 5.60 -20.75 22.91
C TYR A 410 6.42 -19.64 23.58
N GLY A 411 5.77 -18.60 24.12
CA GLY A 411 6.42 -17.40 24.64
C GLY A 411 7.07 -16.57 23.53
N HIS A 412 8.15 -15.86 23.85
CA HIS A 412 8.91 -14.95 22.98
C HIS A 412 9.25 -15.51 21.58
N LEU A 413 8.31 -15.47 20.63
CA LEU A 413 8.42 -16.13 19.33
C LEU A 413 9.29 -15.32 18.37
N LEU A 414 9.13 -13.99 18.37
CA LEU A 414 9.86 -13.12 17.45
C LEU A 414 11.40 -13.20 17.63
N PRO A 415 11.99 -13.17 18.84
CA PRO A 415 13.42 -13.39 19.02
C PRO A 415 13.89 -14.75 18.47
N LYS A 416 13.18 -15.85 18.81
CA LYS A 416 13.50 -17.20 18.32
C LYS A 416 13.46 -17.27 16.79
N LEU A 417 12.46 -16.61 16.19
CA LEU A 417 12.33 -16.51 14.75
C LEU A 417 13.47 -15.73 14.10
N MET A 418 13.91 -14.63 14.72
CA MET A 418 15.04 -13.84 14.21
C MET A 418 16.35 -14.63 14.22
N GLU A 419 16.56 -15.52 15.19
CA GLU A 419 17.73 -16.40 15.25
C GLU A 419 17.71 -17.47 14.15
N GLU A 420 16.54 -18.07 13.90
CA GLU A 420 16.36 -19.08 12.83
C GLU A 420 16.20 -18.47 11.43
N PHE A 421 16.10 -17.14 11.31
CA PHE A 421 15.75 -16.50 10.06
C PHE A 421 16.89 -16.60 9.03
N PRO A 422 16.66 -17.26 7.88
CA PRO A 422 17.70 -17.38 6.87
C PRO A 422 17.98 -16.04 6.17
N LYS A 423 19.23 -15.84 5.73
CA LYS A 423 19.62 -14.68 4.90
C LYS A 423 18.86 -14.62 3.58
N ASP A 424 18.58 -15.79 2.99
CA ASP A 424 17.70 -15.93 1.83
C ASP A 424 16.58 -16.93 2.16
N PRO A 425 15.35 -16.45 2.37
CA PRO A 425 14.18 -17.23 2.75
C PRO A 425 13.68 -18.16 1.66
N ARG A 426 14.11 -18.04 0.41
CA ARG A 426 13.66 -18.92 -0.68
C ARG A 426 14.78 -19.78 -1.26
N LYS A 427 16.02 -19.62 -0.79
CA LYS A 427 17.13 -20.49 -1.19
C LYS A 427 16.79 -21.98 -1.02
N GLY A 428 17.02 -22.76 -2.07
CA GLY A 428 16.77 -24.21 -2.09
C GLY A 428 15.29 -24.62 -2.11
N VAL A 429 14.33 -23.68 -2.03
CA VAL A 429 12.89 -23.98 -2.07
C VAL A 429 12.33 -23.57 -3.43
N PRO A 430 11.73 -24.51 -4.19
CA PRO A 430 11.11 -24.19 -5.47
C PRO A 430 10.02 -23.12 -5.38
N SER A 431 9.78 -22.44 -6.49
CA SER A 431 8.83 -21.33 -6.56
C SER A 431 7.37 -21.76 -6.59
N VAL A 432 7.11 -23.02 -6.95
CA VAL A 432 5.82 -23.74 -6.88
C VAL A 432 6.10 -25.21 -6.53
N PRO A 433 5.18 -25.92 -5.85
CA PRO A 433 3.92 -25.43 -5.29
C PRO A 433 4.11 -24.60 -4.01
N PHE A 434 5.32 -24.56 -3.45
CA PHE A 434 5.60 -23.91 -2.17
C PHE A 434 5.38 -22.39 -2.19
N THR A 435 4.58 -21.92 -1.25
CA THR A 435 4.25 -20.53 -1.02
C THR A 435 5.20 -19.89 -0.01
N ASP A 436 5.15 -18.56 0.11
CA ASP A 436 5.91 -17.87 1.16
C ASP A 436 5.37 -18.17 2.57
N LEU A 437 4.10 -18.59 2.68
CA LEU A 437 3.55 -19.12 3.93
C LEU A 437 4.23 -20.44 4.32
N ASP A 438 4.47 -21.35 3.38
CA ASP A 438 5.13 -22.64 3.66
C ASP A 438 6.53 -22.44 4.22
N VAL A 439 7.28 -21.52 3.62
CA VAL A 439 8.60 -21.10 4.14
C VAL A 439 8.47 -20.55 5.56
N MET A 440 7.45 -19.74 5.84
CA MET A 440 7.24 -19.15 7.16
C MET A 440 6.88 -20.21 8.20
N VAL A 441 5.96 -21.12 7.89
CA VAL A 441 5.56 -22.24 8.76
C VAL A 441 6.76 -23.11 9.08
N TRP A 442 7.61 -23.39 8.08
CA TRP A 442 8.86 -24.10 8.28
C TRP A 442 9.83 -23.36 9.23
N THR A 443 10.04 -22.05 9.04
CA THR A 443 10.91 -21.25 9.91
C THR A 443 10.36 -21.18 11.34
N MET A 444 9.05 -20.98 11.50
CA MET A 444 8.39 -21.03 12.82
C MET A 444 8.54 -22.39 13.47
N SER A 445 8.37 -23.47 12.71
CA SER A 445 8.49 -24.84 13.22
C SER A 445 9.87 -25.11 13.81
N ARG A 446 10.93 -24.60 13.15
CA ARG A 446 12.29 -24.67 13.66
C ARG A 446 12.51 -23.81 14.90
N ALA A 447 12.00 -22.58 14.88
CA ALA A 447 12.13 -21.64 16.00
C ALA A 447 11.47 -22.16 17.29
N VAL A 448 10.39 -22.94 17.17
CA VAL A 448 9.68 -23.52 18.33
C VAL A 448 10.01 -24.99 18.59
N GLY A 449 10.71 -25.67 17.68
CA GLY A 449 11.05 -27.09 17.79
C GLY A 449 9.86 -28.05 17.62
N GLU A 450 8.77 -27.62 16.98
CA GLU A 450 7.54 -28.39 16.73
C GLU A 450 7.10 -28.22 15.27
N ASP A 451 6.65 -29.28 14.60
CA ASP A 451 6.10 -29.18 13.25
C ASP A 451 4.73 -28.49 13.27
N LEU A 452 4.67 -27.27 12.75
CA LEU A 452 3.46 -26.46 12.72
C LEU A 452 2.59 -26.70 11.47
N PHE A 453 3.05 -27.44 10.46
CA PHE A 453 2.26 -27.69 9.25
C PHE A 453 0.90 -28.35 9.55
N PRO A 454 0.80 -29.37 10.43
CA PRO A 454 -0.50 -29.94 10.81
C PRO A 454 -1.44 -28.94 11.49
N TRP A 455 -0.90 -28.01 12.29
CA TRP A 455 -1.69 -26.98 12.96
C TRP A 455 -2.26 -25.97 11.96
N PHE A 456 -1.44 -25.51 11.01
CA PHE A 456 -1.91 -24.65 9.91
C PHE A 456 -2.94 -25.34 9.02
N ALA A 457 -2.70 -26.60 8.65
CA ALA A 457 -3.65 -27.40 7.88
C ALA A 457 -4.97 -27.60 8.63
N GLY A 458 -4.93 -27.81 9.96
CA GLY A 458 -6.11 -27.94 10.82
C GLY A 458 -6.97 -26.67 10.88
N MET A 459 -6.40 -25.50 10.60
CA MET A 459 -7.13 -24.24 10.45
C MET A 459 -7.77 -24.06 9.06
N GLY A 460 -7.63 -25.03 8.15
CA GLY A 460 -8.13 -24.95 6.78
C GLY A 460 -7.22 -24.18 5.82
N VAL A 461 -5.97 -23.90 6.20
CA VAL A 461 -5.01 -23.17 5.37
C VAL A 461 -4.30 -24.15 4.41
N THR A 462 -4.17 -23.78 3.13
CA THR A 462 -3.40 -24.60 2.19
C THR A 462 -1.91 -24.45 2.49
N VAL A 463 -1.29 -25.51 3.01
CA VAL A 463 0.14 -25.56 3.27
C VAL A 463 0.78 -26.82 2.69
N HIS A 464 2.03 -26.69 2.25
CA HIS A 464 2.86 -27.76 1.67
C HIS A 464 4.05 -28.03 2.60
N PRO A 465 4.05 -29.16 3.33
CA PRO A 465 5.08 -29.47 4.31
C PRO A 465 6.49 -29.42 3.72
N LEU A 466 7.35 -28.63 4.35
CA LEU A 466 8.77 -28.58 4.07
C LEU A 466 9.55 -29.46 5.06
N PRO A 467 10.59 -30.20 4.62
CA PRO A 467 11.36 -31.08 5.51
C PRO A 467 12.03 -30.31 6.66
N PRO A 468 12.04 -30.83 7.91
CA PRO A 468 12.68 -30.17 9.06
C PRO A 468 14.21 -30.36 9.06
N LYS A 469 14.85 -30.10 7.92
CA LYS A 469 16.30 -30.24 7.67
C LYS A 469 16.88 -28.89 7.28
N ASP A 470 18.20 -28.74 7.36
CA ASP A 470 18.87 -27.56 6.81
C ASP A 470 18.57 -27.46 5.31
N ARG A 471 18.13 -26.29 4.84
CA ARG A 471 17.71 -26.08 3.45
C ARG A 471 18.85 -26.17 2.44
N ASP A 472 20.07 -25.96 2.90
CA ASP A 472 21.27 -26.11 2.09
C ASP A 472 21.76 -27.57 2.04
N SER A 473 21.13 -28.49 2.78
CA SER A 473 21.51 -29.90 2.81
C SER A 473 21.03 -30.67 1.57
N PRO A 474 21.84 -31.59 1.01
CA PRO A 474 21.39 -32.51 -0.02
C PRO A 474 20.15 -33.32 0.39
N GLU A 475 20.04 -33.64 1.68
CA GLU A 475 18.91 -34.37 2.25
C GLU A 475 17.62 -33.56 2.08
N PHE A 476 17.62 -32.26 2.39
CA PHE A 476 16.47 -31.38 2.17
C PHE A 476 16.04 -31.39 0.70
N GLY A 477 17.00 -31.24 -0.22
CA GLY A 477 16.73 -31.28 -1.65
C GLY A 477 16.11 -32.61 -2.10
N ALA A 478 16.62 -33.73 -1.59
CA ALA A 478 16.10 -35.07 -1.88
C ALA A 478 14.70 -35.30 -1.30
N GLU A 479 14.43 -34.82 -0.08
CA GLU A 479 13.13 -34.91 0.57
C GLU A 479 12.06 -34.07 -0.17
N VAL A 480 12.41 -32.83 -0.55
CA VAL A 480 11.54 -31.97 -1.36
C VAL A 480 11.26 -32.63 -2.71
N ARG A 481 12.29 -33.13 -3.40
CA ARG A 481 12.12 -33.82 -4.69
C ARG A 481 11.19 -35.04 -4.55
N ARG A 482 11.38 -35.86 -3.53
CA ARG A 482 10.52 -37.03 -3.25
C ARG A 482 9.07 -36.64 -2.96
N TYR A 483 8.85 -35.56 -2.21
CA TYR A 483 7.51 -35.04 -1.96
C TYR A 483 6.83 -34.60 -3.27
N LEU A 484 7.52 -33.82 -4.10
CA LEU A 484 6.99 -33.36 -5.39
C LEU A 484 6.77 -34.49 -6.38
N ASP A 485 7.69 -35.47 -6.43
CA ASP A 485 7.55 -36.66 -7.26
C ASP A 485 6.31 -37.48 -6.84
N GLY A 486 6.06 -37.59 -5.53
CA GLY A 486 4.83 -38.20 -5.00
C GLY A 486 3.56 -37.50 -5.48
N ILE A 487 3.53 -36.16 -5.53
CA ILE A 487 2.41 -35.41 -6.08
C ILE A 487 2.26 -35.68 -7.58
N PHE A 488 3.35 -35.59 -8.34
CA PHE A 488 3.33 -35.76 -9.80
C PHE A 488 2.84 -37.17 -10.21
N ARG A 489 3.25 -38.20 -9.47
CA ARG A 489 2.92 -39.59 -9.75
C ARG A 489 1.54 -40.03 -9.27
N ASP A 490 0.87 -39.26 -8.42
CA ASP A 490 -0.47 -39.61 -7.91
C ASP A 490 -1.57 -39.16 -8.89
N PRO A 491 -2.28 -40.08 -9.57
CA PRO A 491 -3.31 -39.73 -10.54
C PRO A 491 -4.57 -39.12 -9.90
N ARG A 492 -4.70 -39.14 -8.56
CA ARG A 492 -5.80 -38.50 -7.82
C ARG A 492 -5.56 -37.01 -7.60
N LYS A 493 -4.33 -36.54 -7.81
CA LYS A 493 -3.98 -35.12 -7.67
C LYS A 493 -4.47 -34.32 -8.87
N GLU A 494 -4.88 -33.08 -8.62
CA GLU A 494 -5.26 -32.15 -9.68
C GLU A 494 -4.13 -32.01 -10.71
N THR A 495 -4.48 -31.87 -11.98
CA THR A 495 -3.47 -31.77 -13.05
C THR A 495 -2.63 -30.51 -12.90
N SER A 496 -3.18 -29.42 -12.38
CA SER A 496 -2.40 -28.24 -12.01
C SER A 496 -1.43 -28.47 -10.85
N GLU A 497 -1.82 -29.19 -9.79
CA GLU A 497 -0.89 -29.58 -8.68
C GLU A 497 0.28 -30.42 -9.22
N ARG A 498 -0.02 -31.36 -10.12
CA ARG A 498 0.98 -32.21 -10.76
C ARG A 498 1.94 -31.40 -11.65
N LEU A 499 1.41 -30.42 -12.39
CA LEU A 499 2.23 -29.48 -13.17
C LEU A 499 3.11 -28.61 -12.28
N GLU A 500 2.59 -28.08 -11.17
CA GLU A 500 3.34 -27.28 -10.21
C GLU A 500 4.46 -28.10 -9.55
N ALA A 501 4.19 -29.36 -9.21
CA ALA A 501 5.21 -30.27 -8.69
C ALA A 501 6.33 -30.54 -9.71
N LEU A 502 5.98 -30.75 -10.99
CA LEU A 502 6.96 -30.85 -12.07
C LEU A 502 7.80 -29.58 -12.21
N GLU A 503 7.16 -28.41 -12.23
CA GLU A 503 7.85 -27.12 -12.32
C GLU A 503 8.81 -26.93 -11.15
N GLY A 504 8.38 -27.28 -9.93
CA GLY A 504 9.23 -27.23 -8.75
C GLY A 504 10.45 -28.15 -8.85
N MET A 505 10.25 -29.39 -9.30
CA MET A 505 11.36 -30.33 -9.53
C MET A 505 12.29 -29.89 -10.66
N TRP A 506 11.79 -29.17 -11.68
CA TRP A 506 12.63 -28.65 -12.78
C TRP A 506 13.52 -27.49 -12.33
N GLU A 507 13.03 -26.64 -11.42
CA GLU A 507 13.84 -25.56 -10.84
C GLU A 507 15.04 -26.09 -10.05
N MET A 508 14.93 -27.28 -9.48
CA MET A 508 15.99 -27.97 -8.74
C MET A 508 16.82 -28.94 -9.58
N ASP A 509 16.57 -29.02 -10.89
CA ASP A 509 17.17 -30.03 -11.75
C ASP A 509 18.21 -29.43 -12.69
N GLU A 510 19.48 -29.69 -12.39
CA GLU A 510 20.65 -29.19 -13.10
C GLU A 510 21.06 -30.05 -14.31
N ARG A 511 20.36 -31.16 -14.58
CA ARG A 511 20.65 -32.02 -15.73
C ARG A 511 20.56 -31.27 -17.07
N SER A 512 21.53 -31.54 -17.93
CA SER A 512 21.62 -31.05 -19.31
C SER A 512 20.51 -31.62 -20.21
N PRO A 513 20.21 -30.99 -21.36
CA PRO A 513 19.29 -31.54 -22.35
C PRO A 513 19.65 -32.96 -22.81
N GLU A 514 20.93 -33.30 -22.87
CA GLU A 514 21.44 -34.62 -23.26
C GLU A 514 21.15 -35.68 -22.19
N GLU A 515 21.39 -35.34 -20.92
CA GLU A 515 21.07 -36.21 -19.79
C GLU A 515 19.55 -36.42 -19.64
N LEU A 516 18.75 -35.39 -19.92
CA LEU A 516 17.29 -35.54 -19.96
C LEU A 516 16.88 -36.44 -21.13
N ALA A 517 17.48 -36.26 -22.31
CA ALA A 517 17.14 -37.05 -23.48
C ALA A 517 17.39 -38.55 -23.28
N SER A 518 18.42 -38.96 -22.52
CA SER A 518 18.66 -40.37 -22.22
C SER A 518 17.56 -40.99 -21.35
N MET A 519 16.90 -40.19 -20.52
CA MET A 519 15.77 -40.64 -19.69
C MET A 519 14.49 -40.91 -20.50
N LEU A 520 14.41 -40.47 -21.76
CA LEU A 520 13.26 -40.75 -22.63
C LEU A 520 13.13 -42.23 -22.98
N GLU A 521 14.20 -43.01 -22.79
CA GLU A 521 14.26 -44.46 -23.00
C GLU A 521 13.90 -45.27 -21.72
N SER A 522 13.53 -44.60 -20.62
CA SER A 522 13.13 -45.27 -19.38
C SER A 522 11.83 -46.08 -19.58
N GLU A 523 11.70 -47.19 -18.84
CA GLU A 523 10.46 -47.96 -18.80
C GLU A 523 9.39 -47.32 -17.89
N ASP A 524 9.82 -46.44 -16.97
CA ASP A 524 8.92 -45.72 -16.08
C ASP A 524 8.21 -44.58 -16.83
N PRO A 525 6.88 -44.65 -17.03
CA PRO A 525 6.15 -43.62 -17.77
C PRO A 525 6.25 -42.23 -17.15
N TYR A 526 6.49 -42.13 -15.83
CA TYR A 526 6.63 -40.84 -15.14
C TYR A 526 8.02 -40.25 -15.32
N GLU A 527 9.10 -41.05 -15.32
CA GLU A 527 10.45 -40.56 -15.65
C GLU A 527 10.52 -40.06 -17.09
N VAL A 528 9.90 -40.82 -18.02
CA VAL A 528 9.77 -40.43 -19.42
C VAL A 528 8.96 -39.14 -19.57
N ALA A 529 7.83 -39.01 -18.87
CA ALA A 529 7.00 -37.80 -18.88
C ALA A 529 7.71 -36.60 -18.28
N TYR A 530 8.39 -36.75 -17.15
CA TYR A 530 9.19 -35.72 -16.50
C TYR A 530 10.20 -35.11 -17.49
N SER A 531 11.00 -35.97 -18.12
CA SER A 531 12.02 -35.54 -19.07
C SER A 531 11.41 -34.89 -20.32
N ALA A 532 10.42 -35.54 -20.94
CA ALA A 532 9.77 -35.04 -22.15
C ALA A 532 9.13 -33.65 -21.93
N LEU A 533 8.45 -33.45 -20.80
CA LEU A 533 7.82 -32.18 -20.47
C LEU A 533 8.86 -31.07 -20.19
N LYS A 534 9.98 -31.38 -19.52
CA LYS A 534 11.09 -30.42 -19.30
C LYS A 534 11.74 -30.01 -20.64
N LEU A 535 12.04 -30.99 -21.50
CA LEU A 535 12.58 -30.77 -22.84
C LEU A 535 11.61 -29.94 -23.71
N ALA A 536 10.31 -30.22 -23.64
CA ALA A 536 9.28 -29.46 -24.35
C ALA A 536 9.21 -27.99 -23.92
N ARG A 537 9.41 -27.68 -22.62
CA ARG A 537 9.50 -26.31 -22.11
C ARG A 537 10.66 -25.53 -22.74
N ALA A 538 11.77 -26.22 -23.04
CA ALA A 538 12.90 -25.67 -23.80
C ALA A 538 12.69 -25.71 -25.33
N SER A 539 11.51 -26.10 -25.80
CA SER A 539 11.17 -26.30 -27.22
C SER A 539 12.06 -27.33 -27.94
N ASP A 540 12.61 -28.30 -27.19
CA ASP A 540 13.43 -29.38 -27.76
C ASP A 540 12.54 -30.39 -28.49
N ARG A 541 12.88 -30.67 -29.76
CA ARG A 541 12.08 -31.53 -30.64
C ARG A 541 12.08 -33.00 -30.22
N ARG A 542 13.07 -33.46 -29.45
CA ARG A 542 13.16 -34.84 -28.97
C ARG A 542 11.95 -35.24 -28.12
N ALA A 543 11.34 -34.28 -27.42
CA ALA A 543 10.15 -34.51 -26.61
C ALA A 543 8.91 -34.93 -27.42
N ARG A 544 8.79 -34.51 -28.69
CA ARG A 544 7.52 -34.57 -29.44
C ARG A 544 6.94 -35.97 -29.55
N GLU A 545 7.77 -36.94 -29.94
CA GLU A 545 7.30 -38.30 -30.16
C GLU A 545 6.90 -38.98 -28.85
N VAL A 546 7.67 -38.70 -27.79
CA VAL A 546 7.37 -39.20 -26.45
C VAL A 546 6.06 -38.63 -25.93
N LEU A 547 5.84 -37.32 -26.06
CA LEU A 547 4.59 -36.68 -25.69
C LEU A 547 3.40 -37.30 -26.45
N ARG A 548 3.53 -37.56 -27.74
CA ARG A 548 2.47 -38.26 -28.52
C ARG A 548 2.17 -39.66 -28.02
N ARG A 549 3.17 -40.40 -27.53
CA ARG A 549 2.96 -41.70 -26.88
C ARG A 549 2.23 -41.56 -25.55
N LEU A 550 2.55 -40.53 -24.76
CA LEU A 550 1.90 -40.25 -23.47
C LEU A 550 0.41 -39.92 -23.61
N LEU A 551 -0.03 -39.37 -24.76
CA LEU A 551 -1.45 -39.14 -25.05
C LEU A 551 -2.31 -40.41 -25.07
N LYS A 552 -1.68 -41.60 -25.16
CA LYS A 552 -2.34 -42.91 -25.21
C LYS A 552 -2.34 -43.65 -23.87
N LYS A 553 -1.76 -43.07 -22.81
CA LYS A 553 -1.75 -43.67 -21.46
C LYS A 553 -3.13 -43.54 -20.81
N GLU A 554 -3.42 -44.37 -19.82
CA GLU A 554 -4.70 -44.31 -19.10
C GLU A 554 -4.82 -43.09 -18.18
N ASP A 555 -3.69 -42.61 -17.65
CA ASP A 555 -3.62 -41.43 -16.80
C ASP A 555 -4.04 -40.17 -17.56
N GLU A 556 -5.24 -39.67 -17.25
CA GLU A 556 -5.84 -38.50 -17.89
C GLU A 556 -5.02 -37.23 -17.69
N GLY A 557 -4.45 -37.04 -16.50
CA GLY A 557 -3.60 -35.88 -16.20
C GLY A 557 -2.33 -35.88 -17.04
N LEU A 558 -1.67 -37.04 -17.23
CA LEU A 558 -0.51 -37.13 -18.13
C LEU A 558 -0.87 -36.84 -19.58
N ARG A 559 -2.04 -37.30 -20.06
CA ARG A 559 -2.53 -36.97 -21.40
C ARG A 559 -2.75 -35.46 -21.54
N ALA A 560 -3.38 -34.83 -20.55
CA ALA A 560 -3.65 -33.40 -20.54
C ALA A 560 -2.35 -32.57 -20.53
N LEU A 561 -1.39 -32.92 -19.66
CA LEU A 561 -0.07 -32.27 -19.60
C LEU A 561 0.69 -32.42 -20.92
N SER A 562 0.63 -33.60 -21.53
CA SER A 562 1.26 -33.86 -22.82
C SER A 562 0.64 -33.02 -23.95
N ALA A 563 -0.69 -32.97 -24.02
CA ALA A 563 -1.40 -32.14 -25.00
C ALA A 563 -1.08 -30.65 -24.82
N LEU A 564 -1.02 -30.18 -23.57
CA LEU A 564 -0.65 -28.80 -23.25
C LEU A 564 0.78 -28.48 -23.71
N ALA A 565 1.74 -29.39 -23.47
CA ALA A 565 3.12 -29.22 -23.89
C ALA A 565 3.27 -29.18 -25.41
N LEU A 566 2.61 -30.10 -26.14
CA LEU A 566 2.62 -30.13 -27.61
C LEU A 566 2.06 -28.83 -28.21
N VAL A 567 0.93 -28.33 -27.70
CA VAL A 567 0.35 -27.05 -28.15
C VAL A 567 1.26 -25.88 -27.84
N ARG A 568 1.91 -25.84 -26.66
CA ARG A 568 2.89 -24.79 -26.29
C ARG A 568 4.12 -24.82 -27.19
N MET A 569 4.51 -25.98 -27.70
CA MET A 569 5.58 -26.14 -28.70
C MET A 569 5.14 -25.76 -30.12
N GLY A 570 3.86 -25.41 -30.33
CA GLY A 570 3.32 -24.97 -31.61
C GLY A 570 2.69 -26.07 -32.47
N GLU A 571 2.53 -27.29 -31.96
CA GLU A 571 1.89 -28.41 -32.67
C GLU A 571 0.36 -28.21 -32.62
N ARG A 572 -0.15 -27.40 -33.56
CA ARG A 572 -1.54 -26.90 -33.57
C ARG A 572 -2.58 -28.01 -33.74
N GLU A 573 -2.22 -29.13 -34.35
CA GLU A 573 -3.09 -30.28 -34.56
C GLU A 573 -3.59 -30.90 -33.24
N PHE A 574 -2.87 -30.69 -32.13
CA PHE A 574 -3.30 -31.15 -30.81
C PHE A 574 -4.21 -30.17 -30.06
N ALA A 575 -4.52 -29.00 -30.64
CA ALA A 575 -5.32 -27.99 -29.97
C ALA A 575 -6.75 -28.47 -29.66
N SER A 576 -7.41 -29.16 -30.57
CA SER A 576 -8.75 -29.72 -30.31
C SER A 576 -8.72 -30.82 -29.25
N LEU A 577 -7.66 -31.62 -29.20
CA LEU A 577 -7.48 -32.62 -28.14
C LEU A 577 -7.26 -31.97 -26.77
N LEU A 578 -6.40 -30.94 -26.69
CA LEU A 578 -6.21 -30.17 -25.46
C LEU A 578 -7.53 -29.53 -25.00
N ALA A 579 -8.32 -28.97 -25.93
CA ALA A 579 -9.61 -28.37 -25.59
C ALA A 579 -10.56 -29.41 -24.97
N GLY A 580 -10.68 -30.60 -25.56
CA GLY A 580 -11.53 -31.67 -25.01
C GLY A 580 -11.02 -32.22 -23.68
N LEU A 581 -9.71 -32.44 -23.55
CA LEU A 581 -9.12 -32.91 -22.29
C LEU A 581 -9.31 -31.90 -21.16
N ALA A 582 -9.16 -30.61 -21.43
CA ALA A 582 -9.28 -29.56 -20.42
C ALA A 582 -10.67 -29.45 -19.79
N GLU A 583 -11.75 -29.91 -20.45
CA GLU A 583 -13.12 -29.83 -19.91
C GLU A 583 -13.27 -30.63 -18.60
N GLY A 584 -12.56 -31.76 -18.46
CA GLY A 584 -12.56 -32.60 -17.27
C GLY A 584 -11.56 -32.20 -16.18
N GLN A 585 -10.80 -31.12 -16.37
CA GLN A 585 -9.68 -30.77 -15.49
C GLN A 585 -10.02 -29.65 -14.52
N ASP A 586 -9.18 -29.52 -13.49
CA ASP A 586 -9.26 -28.46 -12.49
C ASP A 586 -9.17 -27.05 -13.12
N LEU A 587 -9.68 -26.06 -12.39
CA LEU A 587 -9.85 -24.68 -12.87
C LEU A 587 -8.54 -24.02 -13.31
N ARG A 588 -7.43 -24.28 -12.60
CA ARG A 588 -6.11 -23.72 -12.92
C ARG A 588 -5.58 -24.31 -14.22
N PHE A 589 -5.76 -25.62 -14.42
CA PHE A 589 -5.39 -26.27 -15.67
C PHE A 589 -6.22 -25.75 -16.86
N ARG A 590 -7.54 -25.56 -16.67
CA ARG A 590 -8.42 -24.94 -17.68
C ARG A 590 -7.88 -23.58 -18.14
N LEU A 591 -7.48 -22.71 -17.21
CA LEU A 591 -6.87 -21.41 -17.53
C LEU A 591 -5.57 -21.53 -18.34
N ASP A 592 -4.70 -22.49 -17.98
CA ASP A 592 -3.46 -22.77 -18.72
C ASP A 592 -3.73 -23.24 -20.16
N ALA A 593 -4.67 -24.18 -20.30
CA ALA A 593 -5.10 -24.70 -21.59
C ALA A 593 -5.71 -23.59 -22.46
N GLY A 594 -6.63 -22.80 -21.90
CA GLY A 594 -7.25 -21.67 -22.59
C GLY A 594 -6.23 -20.68 -23.13
N TYR A 595 -5.23 -20.32 -22.31
CA TYR A 595 -4.17 -19.42 -22.75
C TYR A 595 -3.32 -20.02 -23.89
N ALA A 596 -2.94 -21.30 -23.79
CA ALA A 596 -2.19 -21.99 -24.84
C ALA A 596 -2.98 -22.05 -26.16
N LEU A 597 -4.27 -22.39 -26.09
CA LEU A 597 -5.19 -22.45 -27.24
C LEU A 597 -5.33 -21.08 -27.93
N ARG A 598 -5.48 -19.99 -27.16
CA ARG A 598 -5.54 -18.63 -27.73
C ARG A 598 -4.24 -18.24 -28.45
N ARG A 599 -3.08 -18.64 -27.92
CA ARG A 599 -1.78 -18.36 -28.57
C ARG A 599 -1.63 -19.04 -29.93
N VAL A 600 -2.29 -20.17 -30.14
CA VAL A 600 -2.31 -20.87 -31.44
C VAL A 600 -3.52 -20.52 -32.31
N GLY A 601 -4.41 -19.63 -31.84
CA GLY A 601 -5.58 -19.18 -32.58
C GLY A 601 -6.73 -20.20 -32.61
N HIS A 602 -6.80 -21.14 -31.66
CA HIS A 602 -7.88 -22.13 -31.60
C HIS A 602 -9.13 -21.55 -30.93
N GLU A 603 -10.30 -21.84 -31.51
CA GLU A 603 -11.61 -21.32 -31.06
C GLU A 603 -11.99 -21.74 -29.62
N GLY A 604 -11.50 -22.89 -29.17
CA GLY A 604 -11.71 -23.40 -27.81
C GLY A 604 -11.00 -22.55 -26.74
N GLY A 605 -10.03 -21.71 -27.12
CA GLY A 605 -9.29 -20.86 -26.18
C GLY A 605 -10.16 -19.82 -25.45
N GLY A 606 -11.29 -19.42 -26.04
CA GLY A 606 -12.24 -18.52 -25.40
C GLY A 606 -13.08 -19.18 -24.30
N ARG A 607 -13.25 -20.51 -24.31
CA ARG A 607 -14.09 -21.23 -23.34
C ARG A 607 -13.48 -21.28 -21.93
N PHE A 608 -12.15 -21.25 -21.87
CA PHE A 608 -11.40 -21.32 -20.60
C PHE A 608 -10.68 -20.01 -20.27
N GLN A 609 -11.14 -18.88 -20.83
CA GLN A 609 -10.70 -17.57 -20.36
C GLN A 609 -11.42 -17.20 -19.08
N LEU A 610 -10.83 -16.30 -18.29
CA LEU A 610 -11.36 -15.93 -16.98
C LEU A 610 -12.83 -15.50 -17.05
N SER A 611 -13.18 -14.64 -18.01
CA SER A 611 -14.55 -14.15 -18.19
C SER A 611 -15.59 -15.19 -18.62
N ALA A 612 -15.17 -16.40 -19.02
CA ALA A 612 -16.06 -17.49 -19.43
C ALA A 612 -16.26 -18.55 -18.32
N LEU A 613 -15.48 -18.49 -17.25
CA LEU A 613 -15.54 -19.44 -16.14
C LEU A 613 -16.49 -18.91 -15.06
N LYS A 614 -17.39 -19.76 -14.57
CA LYS A 614 -18.41 -19.35 -13.58
C LYS A 614 -17.80 -19.13 -12.20
N GLU A 615 -16.73 -19.85 -11.93
CA GLU A 615 -15.96 -19.86 -10.69
C GLU A 615 -14.92 -18.72 -10.66
N ALA A 616 -14.94 -17.85 -11.68
CA ALA A 616 -14.05 -16.70 -11.76
C ALA A 616 -14.84 -15.41 -11.90
N ARG A 617 -14.33 -14.33 -11.28
CA ARG A 617 -14.88 -12.98 -11.44
C ARG A 617 -13.78 -11.98 -11.70
N THR A 618 -14.12 -10.92 -12.42
CA THR A 618 -13.29 -9.72 -12.53
C THR A 618 -14.06 -8.54 -11.98
N ASP A 619 -13.52 -7.93 -10.94
CA ASP A 619 -14.05 -6.71 -10.34
C ASP A 619 -13.25 -5.50 -10.82
N VAL A 620 -13.95 -4.39 -11.07
CA VAL A 620 -13.36 -3.10 -11.41
C VAL A 620 -13.80 -2.09 -10.37
N VAL A 621 -12.85 -1.54 -9.62
CA VAL A 621 -13.07 -0.52 -8.58
C VAL A 621 -12.45 0.78 -9.07
N HIS A 622 -13.22 1.88 -9.09
CA HIS A 622 -12.76 3.22 -9.50
C HIS A 622 -13.16 4.27 -8.47
N ARG A 623 -12.26 4.58 -7.52
CA ARG A 623 -12.46 5.44 -6.33
C ARG A 623 -11.15 6.07 -5.85
N GLY A 624 -10.78 7.20 -6.43
CA GLY A 624 -9.46 7.82 -6.29
C GLY A 624 -8.37 7.06 -7.06
N PHE A 625 -8.44 5.73 -7.05
CA PHE A 625 -7.63 4.83 -7.85
C PHE A 625 -8.52 3.96 -8.76
N LEU A 626 -7.90 3.31 -9.75
CA LEU A 626 -8.49 2.26 -10.54
C LEU A 626 -7.82 0.94 -10.18
N GLN A 627 -8.59 0.00 -9.64
CA GLN A 627 -8.14 -1.37 -9.39
C GLN A 627 -8.96 -2.33 -10.23
N VAL A 628 -8.30 -3.23 -10.94
CA VAL A 628 -8.95 -4.35 -11.63
C VAL A 628 -8.44 -5.62 -10.97
N ARG A 629 -9.35 -6.43 -10.44
CA ARG A 629 -9.07 -7.62 -9.62
C ARG A 629 -9.69 -8.84 -10.27
N ASN A 630 -8.93 -9.91 -10.36
CA ASN A 630 -9.41 -11.21 -10.78
C ASN A 630 -9.42 -12.15 -9.61
N GLU A 631 -10.58 -12.73 -9.38
CA GLU A 631 -10.74 -13.82 -8.43
C GLU A 631 -11.05 -15.11 -9.15
N VAL A 632 -10.50 -16.20 -8.62
CA VAL A 632 -10.69 -17.55 -9.09
C VAL A 632 -10.93 -18.41 -7.85
N ASP A 633 -12.07 -19.10 -7.82
CA ASP A 633 -12.50 -19.92 -6.69
C ASP A 633 -12.59 -19.13 -5.37
N GLY A 634 -13.02 -17.87 -5.45
CA GLY A 634 -13.11 -16.96 -4.29
C GLY A 634 -11.77 -16.36 -3.82
N TYR A 635 -10.66 -16.64 -4.51
CA TYR A 635 -9.34 -16.13 -4.16
C TYR A 635 -8.88 -15.03 -5.11
N LEU A 636 -8.32 -13.95 -4.58
CA LEU A 636 -7.69 -12.88 -5.38
C LEU A 636 -6.36 -13.36 -5.97
N VAL A 637 -6.37 -13.72 -7.25
CA VAL A 637 -5.21 -14.34 -7.93
C VAL A 637 -4.41 -13.35 -8.77
N ASN A 638 -5.04 -12.26 -9.20
CA ASN A 638 -4.37 -11.21 -9.97
C ASN A 638 -5.04 -9.87 -9.77
N GLU A 639 -4.24 -8.81 -9.72
CA GLU A 639 -4.73 -7.45 -9.68
C GLU A 639 -3.81 -6.50 -10.45
N VAL A 640 -4.38 -5.37 -10.89
CA VAL A 640 -3.66 -4.19 -11.35
C VAL A 640 -4.22 -3.00 -10.59
N TRP A 641 -3.35 -2.22 -9.95
CA TRP A 641 -3.70 -0.98 -9.26
C TRP A 641 -3.06 0.21 -9.96
N SER A 642 -3.89 1.20 -10.27
CA SER A 642 -3.51 2.41 -10.98
C SER A 642 -4.05 3.65 -10.28
N ARG A 643 -3.31 4.75 -10.26
CA ARG A 643 -3.74 6.03 -9.69
C ARG A 643 -3.71 7.15 -10.72
N PHE A 644 -4.52 8.17 -10.50
CA PHE A 644 -4.64 9.32 -11.39
C PHE A 644 -4.00 10.54 -10.73
N GLU A 645 -3.03 11.15 -11.42
CA GLU A 645 -2.32 12.31 -10.89
C GLU A 645 -1.91 13.26 -12.05
N PRO A 646 -1.90 14.58 -11.83
CA PRO A 646 -1.14 15.49 -12.68
C PRO A 646 0.33 15.08 -12.68
N PHE A 647 0.95 15.04 -13.85
CA PHE A 647 2.38 14.80 -13.97
C PHE A 647 3.07 16.00 -14.59
N HIS A 648 4.10 16.46 -13.88
CA HIS A 648 4.97 17.55 -14.28
C HIS A 648 6.13 17.06 -15.17
N PHE A 649 6.18 17.59 -16.39
CA PHE A 649 7.30 17.50 -17.32
C PHE A 649 8.16 18.78 -17.28
N PRO A 650 9.45 18.72 -17.67
CA PRO A 650 10.29 19.91 -17.79
C PRO A 650 9.63 21.04 -18.59
N GLY A 651 9.96 22.28 -18.26
CA GLY A 651 9.34 23.47 -18.85
C GLY A 651 7.96 23.79 -18.27
N ASN A 652 7.67 23.33 -17.05
CA ASN A 652 6.39 23.55 -16.36
C ASN A 652 5.16 23.04 -17.14
N ILE A 653 5.31 21.90 -17.81
CA ILE A 653 4.24 21.28 -18.58
C ILE A 653 3.55 20.25 -17.68
N HIS A 654 2.26 20.46 -17.40
CA HIS A 654 1.48 19.56 -16.56
C HIS A 654 0.44 18.82 -17.40
N VAL A 655 0.41 17.49 -17.29
CA VAL A 655 -0.54 16.67 -18.03
C VAL A 655 -1.31 15.73 -17.11
N SER A 656 -2.56 15.42 -17.47
CA SER A 656 -3.29 14.34 -16.79
C SER A 656 -2.63 13.00 -17.09
N SER A 657 -2.44 12.19 -16.06
CA SER A 657 -1.73 10.93 -16.21
C SER A 657 -2.33 9.82 -15.36
N VAL A 658 -2.13 8.59 -15.81
CA VAL A 658 -2.37 7.38 -15.01
C VAL A 658 -1.05 6.68 -14.72
N TYR A 659 -0.83 6.34 -13.46
CA TYR A 659 0.32 5.58 -12.99
C TYR A 659 -0.11 4.17 -12.59
N VAL A 660 0.51 3.15 -13.17
CA VAL A 660 0.36 1.76 -12.66
C VAL A 660 1.33 1.61 -11.49
N GLY A 661 0.78 1.56 -10.28
CA GLY A 661 1.57 1.35 -9.06
C GLY A 661 1.85 -0.12 -8.78
N TRP A 662 1.00 -1.02 -9.26
CA TRP A 662 1.15 -2.46 -8.98
C TRP A 662 0.51 -3.34 -10.04
N VAL A 663 1.18 -4.45 -10.36
CA VAL A 663 0.61 -5.61 -11.06
C VAL A 663 1.06 -6.87 -10.36
N GLY A 664 0.14 -7.48 -9.62
CA GLY A 664 0.38 -8.69 -8.86
C GLY A 664 -0.31 -9.88 -9.50
N THR A 665 0.41 -10.99 -9.72
CA THR A 665 -0.20 -12.29 -10.04
C THR A 665 0.42 -13.36 -9.14
N VAL A 666 -0.43 -14.09 -8.43
CA VAL A 666 -0.06 -15.26 -7.61
C VAL A 666 0.74 -16.24 -8.47
N ARG A 667 1.80 -16.85 -7.94
CA ARG A 667 2.82 -17.59 -8.73
C ARG A 667 2.21 -18.72 -9.56
N GLN A 668 1.33 -19.51 -8.94
CA GLN A 668 0.54 -20.59 -9.54
C GLN A 668 -0.30 -20.12 -10.74
N TYR A 669 -0.70 -18.85 -10.73
CA TYR A 669 -1.53 -18.22 -11.75
C TYR A 669 -0.74 -17.46 -12.83
N ARG A 670 0.60 -17.40 -12.72
CA ARG A 670 1.44 -16.73 -13.72
C ARG A 670 1.42 -17.49 -15.04
N ARG A 671 1.70 -16.77 -16.12
CA ARG A 671 1.76 -17.30 -17.50
C ARG A 671 0.45 -17.90 -18.04
N LYS A 672 -0.69 -17.62 -17.39
CA LYS A 672 -2.06 -17.95 -17.84
C LYS A 672 -2.79 -16.80 -18.55
N GLY A 673 -2.10 -15.70 -18.81
CA GLY A 673 -2.66 -14.52 -19.51
C GLY A 673 -3.46 -13.55 -18.63
N LEU A 674 -3.66 -13.83 -17.34
CA LEU A 674 -4.46 -12.99 -16.43
C LEU A 674 -3.97 -11.54 -16.38
N ALA A 675 -2.68 -11.31 -16.13
CA ALA A 675 -2.12 -9.95 -16.10
C ALA A 675 -2.35 -9.19 -17.42
N ARG A 676 -2.35 -9.88 -18.56
CA ARG A 676 -2.65 -9.26 -19.86
C ARG A 676 -4.12 -8.88 -19.96
N GLU A 677 -5.04 -9.74 -19.55
CA GLU A 677 -6.47 -9.45 -19.53
C GLU A 677 -6.78 -8.25 -18.62
N THR A 678 -6.24 -8.26 -17.41
CA THR A 678 -6.44 -7.19 -16.40
C THR A 678 -5.88 -5.86 -16.87
N MET A 679 -4.67 -5.85 -17.43
CA MET A 679 -4.09 -4.64 -18.04
C MET A 679 -4.92 -4.13 -19.21
N GLY A 680 -5.49 -5.01 -20.02
CA GLY A 680 -6.41 -4.64 -21.10
C GLY A 680 -7.62 -3.88 -20.56
N ARG A 681 -8.28 -4.43 -19.53
CA ARG A 681 -9.42 -3.78 -18.86
C ARG A 681 -9.05 -2.43 -18.25
N VAL A 682 -7.86 -2.31 -17.65
CA VAL A 682 -7.35 -1.02 -17.13
C VAL A 682 -7.23 0.00 -18.25
N VAL A 683 -6.60 -0.36 -19.37
CA VAL A 683 -6.40 0.55 -20.50
C VAL A 683 -7.71 0.91 -21.20
N ASP A 684 -8.68 0.01 -21.19
CA ASP A 684 -10.00 0.22 -21.77
C ASP A 684 -10.92 1.06 -20.89
N HIS A 685 -10.58 1.24 -19.62
CA HIS A 685 -11.37 2.02 -18.68
C HIS A 685 -11.46 3.50 -19.12
N PRO A 686 -12.66 4.13 -19.13
CA PRO A 686 -12.84 5.50 -19.61
C PRO A 686 -11.93 6.54 -18.94
N ALA A 687 -11.69 6.41 -17.62
CA ALA A 687 -10.81 7.32 -16.89
C ALA A 687 -9.36 7.27 -17.41
N VAL A 688 -8.86 6.06 -17.73
CA VAL A 688 -7.51 5.86 -18.27
C VAL A 688 -7.40 6.37 -19.71
N ARG A 689 -8.44 6.15 -20.52
CA ARG A 689 -8.52 6.72 -21.88
C ARG A 689 -8.60 8.25 -21.86
N GLY A 690 -9.10 8.83 -20.77
CA GLY A 690 -9.18 10.29 -20.56
C GLY A 690 -7.86 10.97 -20.21
N CYS A 691 -6.85 10.20 -19.77
CA CYS A 691 -5.51 10.69 -19.44
C CYS A 691 -4.68 10.98 -20.70
N SER A 692 -3.91 12.06 -20.66
CA SER A 692 -2.96 12.40 -21.73
C SER A 692 -1.74 11.47 -21.75
N CYS A 693 -1.39 10.87 -20.62
CA CYS A 693 -0.21 10.02 -20.48
C CYS A 693 -0.47 8.77 -19.62
N LYS A 694 0.17 7.65 -19.96
CA LYS A 694 0.20 6.40 -19.18
C LYS A 694 1.64 6.14 -18.73
N ARG A 695 1.89 6.14 -17.43
CA ARG A 695 3.24 6.16 -16.85
C ARG A 695 3.53 4.95 -15.95
N LEU A 696 4.80 4.54 -15.93
CA LEU A 696 5.30 3.49 -15.04
C LEU A 696 6.65 3.85 -14.44
N HIS A 697 6.99 3.21 -13.31
CA HIS A 697 8.24 3.39 -12.57
C HIS A 697 8.77 2.04 -12.03
N THR A 698 8.87 1.04 -12.89
CA THR A 698 9.27 -0.33 -12.49
C THR A 698 10.70 -0.71 -12.90
N GLY A 699 11.39 0.18 -13.62
CA GLY A 699 12.68 -0.10 -14.28
C GLY A 699 12.53 -1.00 -15.52
N THR A 700 13.51 -0.92 -16.42
CA THR A 700 13.51 -1.63 -17.72
C THR A 700 13.88 -3.11 -17.62
N ARG A 701 14.40 -3.56 -16.48
CA ARG A 701 14.79 -4.96 -16.23
C ARG A 701 13.66 -5.82 -15.64
N ASN A 702 12.52 -5.21 -15.30
CA ASN A 702 11.39 -5.94 -14.75
C ASN A 702 10.71 -6.79 -15.85
N VAL A 703 10.38 -8.05 -15.55
CA VAL A 703 9.70 -8.97 -16.48
C VAL A 703 8.35 -8.41 -16.95
N ALA A 704 7.67 -7.62 -16.12
CA ALA A 704 6.42 -6.95 -16.47
C ALA A 704 6.62 -5.73 -17.41
N HIS A 705 7.84 -5.25 -17.62
CA HIS A 705 8.12 -4.08 -18.47
C HIS A 705 7.59 -4.26 -19.89
N ALA A 706 7.84 -5.41 -20.51
CA ALA A 706 7.33 -5.73 -21.85
C ALA A 706 5.80 -5.72 -21.91
N LEU A 707 5.12 -6.18 -20.84
CA LEU A 707 3.66 -6.12 -20.73
C LEU A 707 3.19 -4.67 -20.73
N TYR A 708 3.77 -3.81 -19.88
CA TYR A 708 3.40 -2.39 -19.79
C TYR A 708 3.61 -1.64 -21.11
N ARG A 709 4.76 -1.85 -21.75
CA ARG A 709 5.08 -1.23 -23.04
C ARG A 709 4.11 -1.64 -24.13
N SER A 710 3.65 -2.90 -24.14
CA SER A 710 2.64 -3.38 -25.09
C SER A 710 1.27 -2.69 -24.94
N TYR A 711 1.04 -2.01 -23.82
CA TYR A 711 -0.16 -1.24 -23.52
C TYR A 711 0.03 0.29 -23.62
N GLY A 712 1.19 0.74 -24.13
CA GLY A 712 1.49 2.15 -24.38
C GLY A 712 1.94 2.93 -23.14
N PHE A 713 2.34 2.24 -22.06
CA PHE A 713 2.93 2.92 -20.91
C PHE A 713 4.36 3.39 -21.22
N VAL A 714 4.74 4.55 -20.70
CA VAL A 714 6.08 5.14 -20.86
C VAL A 714 6.87 5.16 -19.55
N ASP A 715 8.16 4.90 -19.65
CA ASP A 715 9.12 5.05 -18.56
C ASP A 715 9.35 6.55 -18.30
N LEU A 716 9.23 6.99 -17.05
CA LEU A 716 9.35 8.41 -16.72
C LEU A 716 10.71 8.83 -16.16
N ARG A 717 11.35 7.97 -15.39
CA ARG A 717 12.64 8.27 -14.76
C ARG A 717 13.57 7.09 -14.98
N ILE A 718 14.49 7.24 -15.93
CA ILE A 718 15.70 6.42 -15.97
C ILE A 718 16.67 7.15 -15.04
N TYR A 719 16.67 6.80 -13.75
CA TYR A 719 17.68 7.35 -12.86
C TYR A 719 19.05 6.77 -13.21
N THR A 720 19.97 7.63 -13.61
CA THR A 720 21.38 7.33 -13.46
C THR A 720 21.77 7.75 -12.04
N ARG A 721 21.91 6.79 -11.13
CA ARG A 721 22.44 7.09 -9.78
C ARG A 721 23.93 7.36 -9.89
N TYR A 722 24.33 8.58 -9.57
CA TYR A 722 25.71 8.93 -9.30
C TYR A 722 25.88 9.02 -7.78
N TRP A 723 26.78 8.23 -7.21
CA TRP A 723 27.20 8.39 -5.83
C TRP A 723 28.62 8.93 -5.80
N LYS A 724 28.87 9.89 -4.92
CA LYS A 724 30.22 10.27 -4.50
C LYS A 724 30.22 10.17 -2.98
N LYS A 725 31.09 9.31 -2.43
CA LYS A 725 31.33 9.28 -0.99
C LYS A 725 32.03 10.59 -0.63
N LEU A 726 31.38 11.43 0.17
CA LEU A 726 32.02 12.62 0.73
C LEU A 726 32.83 12.13 1.93
N GLU A 727 34.15 12.25 1.87
CA GLU A 727 35.04 11.88 2.97
C GLU A 727 35.24 13.11 3.88
N GLY A 728 34.57 13.12 5.03
CA GLY A 728 34.85 14.03 6.15
C GLY A 728 34.15 15.40 6.13
N PRO A 729 34.13 16.11 7.28
CA PRO A 729 33.56 17.44 7.44
C PRO A 729 34.56 18.49 6.94
N GLU A 730 34.86 18.49 5.65
CA GLU A 730 35.39 19.72 5.06
C GLU A 730 34.21 20.66 4.87
N MET A 731 34.12 21.70 5.70
CA MET A 731 33.57 22.97 5.23
C MET A 731 34.28 23.23 3.91
N VAL A 732 33.53 23.14 2.82
CA VAL A 732 34.02 23.36 1.46
C VAL A 732 34.70 24.72 1.45
N ARG A 733 36.04 24.73 1.60
CA ARG A 733 36.80 25.89 1.16
C ARG A 733 36.56 25.95 -0.35
N PRO A 734 36.07 27.07 -0.88
CA PRO A 734 35.92 27.21 -2.32
C PRO A 734 37.24 26.82 -2.98
N LEU A 735 37.19 25.96 -4.01
CA LEU A 735 38.36 25.64 -4.85
C LEU A 735 39.08 26.95 -5.20
N GLU A 736 40.41 26.96 -5.13
CA GLU A 736 41.19 28.16 -5.41
C GLU A 736 40.88 28.65 -6.84
N GLY A 737 40.31 29.86 -6.95
CA GLY A 737 39.80 30.41 -8.22
C GLY A 737 38.28 30.29 -8.45
N VAL A 738 37.53 29.65 -7.53
CA VAL A 738 36.07 29.53 -7.58
C VAL A 738 35.43 30.38 -6.48
N VAL A 739 34.61 31.36 -6.87
CA VAL A 739 33.83 32.18 -5.93
C VAL A 739 32.45 31.56 -5.75
N VAL A 740 32.16 31.04 -4.56
CA VAL A 740 30.79 30.66 -4.18
C VAL A 740 30.09 31.91 -3.66
N ARG A 741 29.10 32.40 -4.39
CA ARG A 741 28.21 33.48 -3.93
C ARG A 741 26.84 32.91 -3.57
N GLY A 742 26.12 33.62 -2.71
CA GLY A 742 24.73 33.29 -2.38
C GLY A 742 23.84 33.27 -3.61
N TYR A 743 22.79 32.44 -3.56
CA TYR A 743 21.77 32.34 -4.59
C TYR A 743 21.13 33.72 -4.82
N ALA A 744 21.06 34.14 -6.08
CA ALA A 744 20.40 35.38 -6.49
C ALA A 744 19.28 35.08 -7.50
N ALA A 745 18.27 35.95 -7.52
CA ALA A 745 17.21 35.88 -8.52
C ALA A 745 17.82 35.92 -9.93
N GLY A 746 17.59 34.86 -10.73
CA GLY A 746 18.19 34.67 -12.05
C GLY A 746 19.16 33.48 -12.15
N ASP A 747 19.56 32.86 -11.03
CA ASP A 747 20.41 31.66 -10.99
C ASP A 747 19.67 30.35 -11.31
N GLY A 748 18.39 30.44 -11.68
CA GLY A 748 17.63 29.29 -12.16
C GLY A 748 18.36 28.67 -13.35
N VAL A 749 18.58 27.36 -13.29
CA VAL A 749 19.05 26.62 -14.46
C VAL A 749 18.01 26.85 -15.54
N ALA A 750 18.39 27.50 -16.64
CA ALA A 750 17.57 27.49 -17.84
C ALA A 750 17.44 26.01 -18.26
N MET A 751 16.32 25.40 -17.91
CA MET A 751 15.96 24.05 -18.34
C MET A 751 15.50 24.05 -19.78
#